data_AF-A0AAN8U1Q0-F1
#
_entry.id   AF-A0AAN8U1Q0-F1
#
_cell.length_a   1.000
_cell.length_b   1.000
_cell.length_c   1.000
_cell.angle_alpha   90.00
_cell.angle_beta   90.00
_cell.angle_gamma   90.00
#
_symmetry.space_group_name_H-M   'P 1'
#
loop_
_entity.id
_entity.type
_entity.pdbx_description
1 polymer ?
#
loop_
_entity_poly.entity_id
_entity_poly.type
_entity_poly.pdbx_seq_one_letter_code
_entity_poly.pdbx_strand_id
1 'polypeptide(L)'
;MSMSSKINLFICWFIFHLLFAASVKMGIYELKKGDFSIKITDYGATIISVLLPDKNGKIDDVVLGYDTLKEYLNDTSYFGATLGRVANRIGGAQFTLNGTLYKLVPNEGKNMIHGGPKGFSKVIWKVSKYVQYGPSPYITLTYFSADGEEGFPGAVLASVTFALKDPYKLSVVFKAKALNKATPINLSHHPYWNIGGHTSGDILSNVIQIFGSHITLVDKELIPTGEIAPVKNTPYDFLKPRTVGSRINKLQNGYDINYALDSTAKMKPVGIVYDKKSGRVMNVKASAPGVQFYTSNWDKSKKGKGGFMYPPHAALALETLVFPDAVNHPNFPSSIVNPGERYADQFGRQVFFCSHAGKIGDVVLGYDTIKEYKNGTSYFGAALGRVANRIGGAQFTLNGTHYKLIANEGVNMLHGGLKGFSKVVWKVSKYVQDGPSPYITLTYHSADGEEGFPGDVVVSVTYALKDHYKLSVVFKAKALNKATPINLSHHPYWNIGGHNSGNVLSQVVQIFASHITPLDKQHIPTGIISPVKNTPYDFLKPRKVGSRIDKIQNGYDINYALDSTEKMKHVAIVYDKNSGRMMDIKATAPGVQFYTANWVINTKGKVGYVYQPHSALCLETQGFPDAVNHPNFPSTIVTPGKSYVHSVLYTFSIKKY
;
A
#
# COMPACT_ATOMS: atom_id res chain seq x y z
N MET A 1 -46.37 -71.40 -10.49
CA MET A 1 -46.70 -70.33 -11.46
C MET A 1 -47.24 -69.14 -10.65
N SER A 2 -46.49 -68.14 -10.17
CA SER A 2 -45.30 -67.41 -10.65
C SER A 2 -45.55 -66.58 -11.92
N MET A 3 -46.37 -65.53 -11.79
CA MET A 3 -46.36 -64.40 -12.73
C MET A 3 -47.00 -63.17 -12.06
N SER A 4 -46.30 -62.53 -11.10
CA SER A 4 -46.71 -61.19 -10.62
C SER A 4 -45.61 -60.42 -9.86
N SER A 5 -44.63 -61.07 -9.21
CA SER A 5 -43.67 -60.34 -8.36
C SER A 5 -42.44 -59.76 -9.08
N LYS A 6 -42.20 -60.07 -10.36
CA LYS A 6 -41.00 -59.61 -11.10
C LYS A 6 -41.17 -58.27 -11.83
N ILE A 7 -42.39 -57.77 -12.00
CA ILE A 7 -42.65 -56.51 -12.74
C ILE A 7 -42.60 -55.28 -11.80
N ASN A 8 -42.99 -55.41 -10.53
CA ASN A 8 -42.94 -54.29 -9.57
C ASN A 8 -41.52 -53.99 -9.03
N LEU A 9 -40.60 -54.96 -9.03
CA LEU A 9 -39.22 -54.70 -8.59
C LEU A 9 -38.39 -53.95 -9.65
N PHE A 10 -38.67 -54.15 -10.94
CA PHE A 10 -37.99 -53.45 -12.04
C PHE A 10 -38.48 -52.00 -12.19
N ILE A 11 -39.77 -51.73 -11.95
CA ILE A 11 -40.32 -50.37 -12.00
C ILE A 11 -39.86 -49.55 -10.78
N CYS A 12 -39.71 -50.15 -9.60
CA CYS A 12 -39.10 -49.48 -8.45
C CYS A 12 -37.61 -49.19 -8.66
N TRP A 13 -36.85 -50.05 -9.36
CA TRP A 13 -35.44 -49.77 -9.66
C TRP A 13 -35.25 -48.70 -10.76
N PHE A 14 -36.14 -48.66 -11.76
CA PHE A 14 -36.11 -47.63 -12.80
C PHE A 14 -36.57 -46.26 -12.29
N ILE A 15 -37.55 -46.20 -11.37
CA ILE A 15 -38.00 -44.94 -10.76
C ILE A 15 -37.00 -44.44 -9.70
N PHE A 16 -36.24 -45.33 -9.03
CA PHE A 16 -35.15 -44.91 -8.13
C PHE A 16 -33.90 -44.42 -8.88
N HIS A 17 -33.63 -44.94 -10.09
CA HIS A 17 -32.54 -44.44 -10.95
C HIS A 17 -32.88 -43.15 -11.70
N LEU A 18 -34.17 -42.85 -11.94
CA LEU A 18 -34.58 -41.58 -12.55
C LEU A 18 -34.72 -40.41 -11.55
N LEU A 19 -34.68 -40.66 -10.23
CA LEU A 19 -34.80 -39.61 -9.21
C LEU A 19 -33.47 -39.03 -8.69
N PHE A 20 -32.32 -39.50 -9.19
CA PHE A 20 -30.99 -38.98 -8.79
C PHE A 20 -30.05 -38.66 -9.97
N ALA A 21 -30.59 -38.29 -11.12
CA ALA A 21 -29.84 -37.57 -12.15
C ALA A 21 -30.33 -36.11 -12.26
N ALA A 22 -30.54 -35.45 -11.12
CA ALA A 22 -30.51 -33.99 -11.13
C ALA A 22 -29.07 -33.59 -11.48
N SER A 23 -28.85 -33.16 -12.73
CA SER A 23 -27.55 -32.61 -13.13
C SER A 23 -27.23 -31.43 -12.20
N VAL A 24 -26.26 -31.62 -11.30
CA VAL A 24 -25.85 -30.56 -10.38
C VAL A 24 -25.26 -29.46 -11.24
N LYS A 25 -26.01 -28.36 -11.39
CA LYS A 25 -25.63 -27.23 -12.23
C LYS A 25 -24.55 -26.41 -11.51
N MET A 26 -23.31 -26.50 -11.99
CA MET A 26 -22.20 -25.67 -11.52
C MET A 26 -22.42 -24.19 -11.89
N GLY A 27 -22.14 -23.30 -10.95
CA GLY A 27 -22.29 -21.85 -11.09
C GLY A 27 -20.96 -21.13 -11.32
N ILE A 28 -21.05 -19.96 -11.94
CA ILE A 28 -19.99 -18.92 -11.96
C ILE A 28 -20.57 -17.66 -11.32
N TYR A 29 -19.84 -17.10 -10.38
CA TYR A 29 -20.23 -15.96 -9.56
C TYR A 29 -19.20 -14.85 -9.71
N GLU A 30 -19.65 -13.61 -9.90
CA GLU A 30 -18.76 -12.45 -9.99
C GLU A 30 -18.85 -11.64 -8.68
N LEU A 31 -17.71 -11.17 -8.17
CA LEU A 31 -17.69 -10.06 -7.23
C LEU A 31 -17.11 -8.86 -7.95
N LYS A 32 -17.77 -7.70 -7.87
CA LYS A 32 -17.29 -6.49 -8.57
C LYS A 32 -17.36 -5.27 -7.66
N LYS A 33 -16.27 -4.51 -7.66
CA LYS A 33 -16.14 -3.24 -6.95
C LYS A 33 -15.35 -2.25 -7.79
N GLY A 34 -16.07 -1.35 -8.46
CA GLY A 34 -15.48 -0.42 -9.43
C GLY A 34 -14.85 -1.17 -10.61
N ASP A 35 -13.58 -0.93 -10.82
CA ASP A 35 -12.70 -1.53 -11.85
C ASP A 35 -11.97 -2.79 -11.35
N PHE A 36 -12.26 -3.27 -10.14
CA PHE A 36 -11.78 -4.55 -9.61
C PHE A 36 -12.88 -5.59 -9.63
N SER A 37 -12.68 -6.72 -10.31
CA SER A 37 -13.61 -7.85 -10.23
C SER A 37 -12.91 -9.20 -10.18
N ILE A 38 -13.58 -10.19 -9.60
CA ILE A 38 -13.17 -11.58 -9.64
C ILE A 38 -14.34 -12.46 -10.06
N LYS A 39 -14.05 -13.56 -10.74
CA LYS A 39 -15.03 -14.62 -11.01
C LYS A 39 -14.61 -15.90 -10.30
N ILE A 40 -15.58 -16.57 -9.69
CA ILE A 40 -15.41 -17.80 -8.91
C ILE A 40 -16.41 -18.83 -9.40
N THR A 41 -16.01 -20.08 -9.53
CA THR A 41 -16.95 -21.20 -9.69
C THR A 41 -17.09 -21.99 -8.39
N ASP A 42 -18.27 -22.57 -8.18
CA ASP A 42 -18.54 -23.46 -7.05
C ASP A 42 -17.85 -24.82 -7.18
N TYR A 43 -17.36 -25.21 -8.37
CA TYR A 43 -16.49 -26.36 -8.52
C TYR A 43 -15.08 -26.05 -8.00
N GLY A 44 -14.66 -26.76 -6.95
CA GLY A 44 -13.37 -26.55 -6.29
C GLY A 44 -13.24 -25.22 -5.55
N ALA A 45 -14.33 -24.44 -5.43
CA ALA A 45 -14.32 -23.05 -4.98
C ALA A 45 -13.19 -22.26 -5.66
N THR A 46 -13.20 -22.31 -6.99
CA THR A 46 -12.06 -21.94 -7.85
C THR A 46 -12.16 -20.49 -8.31
N ILE A 47 -11.10 -19.69 -8.14
CA ILE A 47 -10.97 -18.38 -8.80
C ILE A 47 -10.62 -18.62 -10.27
N ILE A 48 -11.49 -18.19 -11.17
CA ILE A 48 -11.30 -18.35 -12.61
C ILE A 48 -10.89 -17.05 -13.30
N SER A 49 -11.03 -15.89 -12.65
CA SER A 49 -10.64 -14.59 -13.20
C SER A 49 -10.39 -13.56 -12.10
N VAL A 50 -9.39 -12.70 -12.27
CA VAL A 50 -9.10 -11.53 -11.42
C VAL A 50 -8.76 -10.34 -12.32
N LEU A 51 -9.70 -9.42 -12.51
CA LEU A 51 -9.58 -8.25 -13.37
C LEU A 51 -9.23 -7.00 -12.57
N LEU A 52 -8.13 -6.33 -12.92
CA LEU A 52 -7.76 -5.03 -12.35
C LEU A 52 -6.90 -4.17 -13.30
N PRO A 53 -6.88 -2.84 -13.13
CA PRO A 53 -6.10 -1.96 -13.99
C PRO A 53 -4.59 -2.06 -13.76
N ASP A 54 -3.84 -1.79 -14.82
CA ASP A 54 -2.39 -1.51 -14.79
C ASP A 54 -2.10 -0.02 -14.50
N LYS A 55 -0.84 0.41 -14.56
CA LYS A 55 -0.42 1.81 -14.34
C LYS A 55 -1.00 2.82 -15.34
N ASN A 56 -1.54 2.35 -16.46
CA ASN A 56 -2.16 3.16 -17.51
C ASN A 56 -3.70 3.05 -17.49
N GLY A 57 -4.27 2.31 -16.53
CA GLY A 57 -5.72 2.08 -16.42
C GLY A 57 -6.24 0.92 -17.29
N LYS A 58 -5.38 0.17 -17.98
CA LYS A 58 -5.81 -1.01 -18.77
C LYS A 58 -6.17 -2.15 -17.82
N ILE A 59 -7.42 -2.58 -17.84
CA ILE A 59 -7.90 -3.75 -17.10
C ILE A 59 -7.45 -5.03 -17.83
N ASP A 60 -6.89 -5.98 -17.08
CA ASP A 60 -6.48 -7.28 -17.61
C ASP A 60 -6.70 -8.37 -16.54
N ASP A 61 -6.81 -9.63 -16.98
CA ASP A 61 -6.93 -10.78 -16.09
C ASP A 61 -5.55 -11.25 -15.64
N VAL A 62 -5.29 -11.22 -14.34
CA VAL A 62 -3.96 -11.50 -13.78
C VAL A 62 -3.79 -12.92 -13.27
N VAL A 63 -4.77 -13.81 -13.49
CA VAL A 63 -4.65 -15.23 -13.16
C VAL A 63 -4.79 -16.11 -14.40
N LEU A 64 -4.01 -17.18 -14.45
CA LEU A 64 -4.18 -18.22 -15.47
C LEU A 64 -5.48 -19.00 -15.24
N GLY A 65 -5.95 -19.70 -16.27
CA GLY A 65 -7.09 -20.61 -16.16
C GLY A 65 -7.64 -21.00 -17.53
N TYR A 66 -8.93 -21.32 -17.54
CA TYR A 66 -9.68 -21.72 -18.74
C TYR A 66 -10.92 -20.85 -18.96
N ASP A 67 -11.49 -20.93 -20.18
CA ASP A 67 -12.72 -20.22 -20.53
C ASP A 67 -13.98 -20.98 -20.09
N THR A 68 -13.92 -22.31 -20.02
CA THR A 68 -15.10 -23.15 -19.76
C THR A 68 -14.96 -24.04 -18.51
N LEU A 69 -16.08 -24.30 -17.83
CA LEU A 69 -16.12 -25.23 -16.69
C LEU A 69 -15.71 -26.66 -17.07
N LYS A 70 -15.99 -27.09 -18.31
CA LYS A 70 -15.60 -28.42 -18.81
C LYS A 70 -14.09 -28.59 -18.81
N GLU A 71 -13.32 -27.53 -19.10
CA GLU A 71 -11.86 -27.58 -19.02
C GLU A 71 -11.38 -27.68 -17.58
N TYR A 72 -12.01 -26.97 -16.62
CA TYR A 72 -11.69 -27.11 -15.19
C TYR A 72 -11.98 -28.52 -14.63
N LEU A 73 -13.02 -29.21 -15.13
CA LEU A 73 -13.28 -30.61 -14.75
C LEU A 73 -12.09 -31.51 -15.12
N ASN A 74 -11.49 -31.28 -16.29
CA ASN A 74 -10.36 -32.04 -16.83
C ASN A 74 -8.98 -31.50 -16.39
N ASP A 75 -8.94 -30.42 -15.62
CA ASP A 75 -7.69 -29.77 -15.22
C ASP A 75 -6.85 -30.67 -14.30
N THR A 76 -5.55 -30.75 -14.56
CA THR A 76 -4.57 -31.43 -13.70
C THR A 76 -3.60 -30.45 -13.03
N SER A 77 -3.76 -29.15 -13.29
CA SER A 77 -2.87 -28.08 -12.83
C SER A 77 -3.36 -27.38 -11.56
N TYR A 78 -4.62 -27.60 -11.17
CA TYR A 78 -5.29 -26.97 -10.04
C TYR A 78 -5.44 -25.44 -10.20
N PHE A 79 -5.65 -24.94 -11.42
CA PHE A 79 -5.71 -23.50 -11.68
C PHE A 79 -6.75 -22.79 -10.81
N GLY A 80 -6.29 -21.99 -9.85
CA GLY A 80 -7.17 -21.18 -8.99
C GLY A 80 -7.99 -21.96 -7.97
N ALA A 81 -7.76 -23.26 -7.79
CA ALA A 81 -8.61 -24.10 -6.96
C ALA A 81 -8.32 -23.93 -5.46
N THR A 82 -9.32 -24.21 -4.62
CA THR A 82 -9.13 -24.41 -3.18
C THR A 82 -8.63 -25.82 -2.91
N LEU A 83 -7.54 -25.95 -2.17
CA LEU A 83 -6.85 -27.22 -1.88
C LEU A 83 -7.20 -27.72 -0.47
N GLY A 84 -7.37 -29.03 -0.35
CA GLY A 84 -7.70 -29.69 0.92
C GLY A 84 -8.14 -31.14 0.72
N ARG A 85 -8.29 -31.95 1.76
CA ARG A 85 -8.22 -31.59 3.19
C ARG A 85 -6.84 -31.14 3.66
N VAL A 86 -5.78 -31.67 3.04
CA VAL A 86 -4.38 -31.25 3.26
C VAL A 86 -3.75 -30.82 1.92
N ALA A 87 -3.38 -29.54 1.82
CA ALA A 87 -2.64 -28.99 0.70
C ALA A 87 -1.19 -29.48 0.68
N ASN A 88 -0.61 -29.53 -0.53
CA ASN A 88 0.71 -30.09 -0.81
C ASN A 88 0.79 -31.60 -0.49
N ARG A 89 2.00 -32.14 -0.31
CA ARG A 89 2.25 -33.59 -0.26
C ARG A 89 2.14 -34.17 1.15
N ILE A 90 1.73 -35.44 1.22
CA ILE A 90 1.89 -36.35 2.38
C ILE A 90 2.68 -37.57 1.90
N GLY A 91 3.84 -37.80 2.52
CA GLY A 91 4.76 -38.88 2.17
C GLY A 91 4.13 -40.26 2.35
N GLY A 92 4.30 -41.14 1.34
CA GLY A 92 3.75 -42.50 1.34
C GLY A 92 2.23 -42.59 1.40
N ALA A 93 1.52 -41.46 1.21
CA ALA A 93 0.07 -41.34 1.36
C ALA A 93 -0.42 -41.93 2.70
N GLN A 94 0.30 -41.68 3.79
CA GLN A 94 -0.07 -42.16 5.12
C GLN A 94 0.48 -41.26 6.22
N PHE A 95 -0.13 -41.32 7.41
CA PHE A 95 0.39 -40.70 8.62
C PHE A 95 -0.14 -41.43 9.86
N THR A 96 0.51 -41.24 11.00
CA THR A 96 0.05 -41.78 12.29
C THR A 96 -0.52 -40.66 13.15
N LEU A 97 -1.73 -40.84 13.66
CA LEU A 97 -2.37 -39.91 14.59
C LEU A 97 -2.91 -40.69 15.78
N ASN A 98 -2.51 -40.30 17.00
CA ASN A 98 -2.90 -40.96 18.25
C ASN A 98 -2.66 -42.49 18.22
N GLY A 99 -1.51 -42.91 17.69
CA GLY A 99 -1.13 -44.33 17.58
C GLY A 99 -1.84 -45.11 16.47
N THR A 100 -2.76 -44.50 15.73
CA THR A 100 -3.46 -45.15 14.60
C THR A 100 -2.82 -44.74 13.28
N LEU A 101 -2.43 -45.71 12.46
CA LEU A 101 -1.95 -45.49 11.09
C LEU A 101 -3.14 -45.28 10.16
N TYR A 102 -3.19 -44.11 9.50
CA TYR A 102 -4.16 -43.80 8.46
C TYR A 102 -3.51 -43.93 7.10
N LYS A 103 -4.09 -44.76 6.23
CA LYS A 103 -3.73 -44.87 4.81
C LYS A 103 -4.66 -43.99 3.99
N LEU A 104 -4.07 -43.15 3.17
CA LEU A 104 -4.73 -42.20 2.28
C LEU A 104 -4.71 -42.73 0.84
N VAL A 105 -5.47 -42.08 -0.04
CA VAL A 105 -5.51 -42.47 -1.45
C VAL A 105 -4.39 -41.77 -2.23
N PRO A 106 -3.35 -42.49 -2.70
CA PRO A 106 -2.28 -41.86 -3.47
C PRO A 106 -2.78 -41.37 -4.83
N ASN A 107 -2.29 -40.21 -5.26
CA ASN A 107 -2.53 -39.63 -6.58
C ASN A 107 -1.25 -39.07 -7.23
N GLU A 108 -0.09 -39.25 -6.61
CA GLU A 108 1.21 -38.88 -7.15
C GLU A 108 2.24 -39.96 -6.78
N GLY A 109 2.35 -40.98 -7.62
CA GLY A 109 3.16 -42.17 -7.31
C GLY A 109 2.64 -42.86 -6.04
N LYS A 110 3.50 -43.02 -5.03
CA LYS A 110 3.13 -43.57 -3.71
C LYS A 110 2.66 -42.48 -2.72
N ASN A 111 2.75 -41.21 -3.09
CA ASN A 111 2.45 -40.07 -2.23
C ASN A 111 1.03 -39.55 -2.51
N MET A 112 0.49 -38.79 -1.56
CA MET A 112 -0.74 -38.00 -1.78
C MET A 112 -0.36 -36.54 -2.01
N ILE A 113 -1.01 -35.89 -2.96
CA ILE A 113 -0.91 -34.45 -3.19
C ILE A 113 -2.29 -33.79 -3.20
N HIS A 114 -2.38 -32.61 -2.56
CA HIS A 114 -3.57 -31.73 -2.56
C HIS A 114 -4.87 -32.39 -2.08
N GLY A 115 -4.76 -33.37 -1.18
CA GLY A 115 -5.89 -34.04 -0.55
C GLY A 115 -6.49 -35.20 -1.35
N GLY A 116 -5.80 -35.69 -2.39
CA GLY A 116 -6.18 -36.90 -3.11
C GLY A 116 -6.91 -36.67 -4.44
N PRO A 117 -7.27 -37.75 -5.16
CA PRO A 117 -7.90 -37.70 -6.48
C PRO A 117 -9.24 -36.94 -6.51
N LYS A 118 -10.03 -36.95 -5.43
CA LYS A 118 -11.26 -36.15 -5.26
C LYS A 118 -11.13 -35.17 -4.08
N GLY A 119 -9.96 -34.59 -3.91
CA GLY A 119 -9.74 -33.50 -2.93
C GLY A 119 -10.63 -32.28 -3.17
N PHE A 120 -10.50 -31.27 -2.31
CA PHE A 120 -11.39 -30.11 -2.26
C PHE A 120 -11.47 -29.28 -3.55
N SER A 121 -10.47 -29.41 -4.43
CA SER A 121 -10.43 -28.80 -5.76
C SER A 121 -11.34 -29.49 -6.79
N LYS A 122 -11.84 -30.69 -6.48
CA LYS A 122 -12.58 -31.57 -7.41
C LYS A 122 -14.02 -31.87 -6.97
N VAL A 123 -14.51 -31.14 -5.96
CA VAL A 123 -15.87 -31.26 -5.43
C VAL A 123 -16.69 -30.00 -5.70
N ILE A 124 -18.01 -30.14 -5.72
CA ILE A 124 -18.93 -28.99 -5.84
C ILE A 124 -19.19 -28.45 -4.44
N TRP A 125 -18.85 -27.18 -4.22
CA TRP A 125 -19.11 -26.49 -2.97
C TRP A 125 -20.49 -25.85 -2.97
N LYS A 126 -21.17 -25.84 -1.82
CA LYS A 126 -22.45 -25.13 -1.68
C LYS A 126 -22.21 -23.64 -1.47
N VAL A 127 -22.78 -22.78 -2.30
CA VAL A 127 -22.83 -21.32 -2.04
C VAL A 127 -23.81 -21.04 -0.91
N SER A 128 -23.29 -20.55 0.22
CA SER A 128 -24.07 -20.27 1.44
C SER A 128 -24.46 -18.80 1.58
N LYS A 129 -23.62 -17.89 1.06
CA LYS A 129 -23.86 -16.43 1.04
C LYS A 129 -23.21 -15.83 -0.21
N TYR A 130 -23.88 -14.88 -0.84
CA TYR A 130 -23.36 -14.17 -2.01
C TYR A 130 -23.87 -12.73 -2.03
N VAL A 131 -22.94 -11.79 -2.06
CA VAL A 131 -23.18 -10.34 -2.16
C VAL A 131 -22.28 -9.82 -3.26
N GLN A 132 -22.87 -9.59 -4.43
CA GLN A 132 -22.15 -9.26 -5.67
C GLN A 132 -21.55 -7.84 -5.69
N TYR A 133 -22.24 -6.88 -5.08
CA TYR A 133 -21.92 -5.45 -5.12
C TYR A 133 -21.92 -4.81 -3.73
N GLY A 134 -21.45 -3.57 -3.64
CA GLY A 134 -21.47 -2.76 -2.41
C GLY A 134 -20.07 -2.44 -1.87
N PRO A 135 -19.97 -1.92 -0.63
CA PRO A 135 -18.70 -1.50 -0.05
C PRO A 135 -17.77 -2.67 0.33
N SER A 136 -18.26 -3.90 0.39
CA SER A 136 -17.42 -5.09 0.59
C SER A 136 -18.09 -6.34 -0.01
N PRO A 137 -18.15 -6.49 -1.35
CA PRO A 137 -18.71 -7.66 -2.00
C PRO A 137 -18.04 -8.94 -1.53
N TYR A 138 -18.80 -10.03 -1.35
CA TYR A 138 -18.26 -11.30 -0.87
C TYR A 138 -19.10 -12.51 -1.30
N ILE A 139 -18.47 -13.69 -1.34
CA ILE A 139 -19.12 -14.99 -1.49
C ILE A 139 -18.55 -15.97 -0.46
N THR A 140 -19.40 -16.78 0.16
CA THR A 140 -19.00 -17.86 1.08
C THR A 140 -19.49 -19.20 0.53
N LEU A 141 -18.55 -20.11 0.31
CA LEU A 141 -18.80 -21.48 -0.11
C LEU A 141 -18.52 -22.44 1.04
N THR A 142 -19.29 -23.52 1.16
CA THR A 142 -19.16 -24.52 2.21
C THR A 142 -19.14 -25.93 1.65
N TYR A 143 -18.35 -26.82 2.25
CA TYR A 143 -18.29 -28.23 1.90
C TYR A 143 -18.26 -29.10 3.15
N PHE A 144 -19.00 -30.21 3.12
CA PHE A 144 -18.98 -31.23 4.16
C PHE A 144 -18.16 -32.40 3.63
N SER A 145 -17.02 -32.63 4.27
CA SER A 145 -16.10 -33.72 3.97
C SER A 145 -16.35 -34.85 4.97
N ALA A 146 -16.71 -36.04 4.48
CA ALA A 146 -17.13 -37.14 5.35
C ALA A 146 -15.95 -37.76 6.15
N ASP A 147 -16.25 -38.54 7.20
CA ASP A 147 -15.25 -39.39 7.83
C ASP A 147 -14.77 -40.46 6.83
N GLY A 148 -13.45 -40.62 6.69
CA GLY A 148 -12.84 -41.52 5.72
C GLY A 148 -12.71 -40.98 4.30
N GLU A 149 -13.17 -39.75 4.02
CA GLU A 149 -13.02 -39.14 2.70
C GLU A 149 -11.53 -38.99 2.33
N GLU A 150 -11.14 -39.58 1.21
CA GLU A 150 -9.74 -39.69 0.76
C GLU A 150 -8.80 -40.39 1.77
N GLY A 151 -9.37 -41.16 2.70
CA GLY A 151 -8.68 -41.86 3.77
C GLY A 151 -8.44 -41.02 5.04
N PHE A 152 -8.85 -39.76 5.07
CA PHE A 152 -8.69 -38.90 6.24
C PHE A 152 -9.71 -39.24 7.35
N PRO A 153 -9.30 -39.33 8.63
CA PRO A 153 -10.22 -39.52 9.74
C PRO A 153 -11.07 -38.28 10.02
N GLY A 154 -12.25 -38.47 10.56
CA GLY A 154 -13.14 -37.43 11.04
C GLY A 154 -13.91 -36.70 9.95
N ALA A 155 -15.16 -36.36 10.23
CA ALA A 155 -15.94 -35.48 9.38
C ALA A 155 -15.53 -34.01 9.60
N VAL A 156 -15.43 -33.24 8.51
CA VAL A 156 -15.02 -31.83 8.52
C VAL A 156 -16.07 -30.97 7.84
N LEU A 157 -16.50 -29.91 8.51
CA LEU A 157 -17.24 -28.82 7.87
C LEU A 157 -16.24 -27.72 7.48
N ALA A 158 -16.02 -27.54 6.18
CA ALA A 158 -15.12 -26.53 5.62
C ALA A 158 -15.90 -25.38 4.98
N SER A 159 -15.32 -24.18 5.00
CA SER A 159 -15.83 -23.02 4.28
C SER A 159 -14.71 -22.13 3.78
N VAL A 160 -14.91 -21.50 2.62
CA VAL A 160 -14.06 -20.43 2.10
C VAL A 160 -14.89 -19.19 1.79
N THR A 161 -14.43 -18.03 2.25
CA THR A 161 -15.03 -16.73 1.93
C THR A 161 -14.05 -15.90 1.11
N PHE A 162 -14.47 -15.48 -0.09
CA PHE A 162 -13.78 -14.48 -0.91
C PHE A 162 -14.46 -13.12 -0.73
N ALA A 163 -13.70 -12.05 -0.52
CA ALA A 163 -14.25 -10.71 -0.36
C ALA A 163 -13.35 -9.62 -0.97
N LEU A 164 -13.96 -8.64 -1.62
CA LEU A 164 -13.27 -7.47 -2.19
C LEU A 164 -13.33 -6.28 -1.22
N LYS A 165 -12.19 -5.64 -0.95
CA LYS A 165 -12.08 -4.46 -0.07
C LYS A 165 -11.25 -3.35 -0.73
N ASP A 166 -11.39 -2.13 -0.20
CA ASP A 166 -10.67 -0.97 -0.74
C ASP A 166 -9.22 -0.82 -0.23
N PRO A 167 -8.32 -0.31 -1.08
CA PRO A 167 -8.31 -0.39 -2.56
C PRO A 167 -7.74 -1.75 -3.04
N TYR A 168 -8.37 -2.38 -4.05
CA TYR A 168 -7.92 -3.60 -4.74
C TYR A 168 -7.40 -4.73 -3.82
N LYS A 169 -8.16 -5.04 -2.77
CA LYS A 169 -7.82 -6.12 -1.83
C LYS A 169 -8.73 -7.31 -2.05
N LEU A 170 -8.15 -8.46 -2.32
CA LEU A 170 -8.82 -9.75 -2.27
C LEU A 170 -8.50 -10.41 -0.94
N SER A 171 -9.51 -10.56 -0.09
CA SER A 171 -9.44 -11.33 1.14
C SER A 171 -9.98 -12.73 0.88
N VAL A 172 -9.23 -13.76 1.30
CA VAL A 172 -9.72 -15.14 1.32
C VAL A 172 -9.61 -15.68 2.74
N VAL A 173 -10.71 -16.21 3.25
CA VAL A 173 -10.79 -16.72 4.63
C VAL A 173 -11.27 -18.16 4.60
N PHE A 174 -10.41 -19.06 5.05
CA PHE A 174 -10.72 -20.46 5.26
C PHE A 174 -11.21 -20.68 6.70
N LYS A 175 -12.21 -21.53 6.84
CA LYS A 175 -12.60 -22.09 8.13
C LYS A 175 -12.81 -23.57 7.96
N ALA A 176 -12.44 -24.33 8.96
CA ALA A 176 -12.74 -25.75 9.05
C ALA A 176 -12.99 -26.12 10.51
N LYS A 177 -13.90 -27.06 10.72
CA LYS A 177 -14.23 -27.63 12.01
C LYS A 177 -14.23 -29.15 11.91
N ALA A 178 -13.35 -29.80 12.67
CA ALA A 178 -13.43 -31.24 12.91
C ALA A 178 -14.65 -31.52 13.80
N LEU A 179 -15.53 -32.43 13.38
CA LEU A 179 -16.81 -32.63 14.03
C LEU A 179 -16.78 -33.74 15.08
N ASN A 180 -16.03 -34.81 14.82
CA ASN A 180 -16.10 -36.05 15.61
C ASN A 180 -14.74 -36.70 15.92
N LYS A 181 -13.71 -36.50 15.10
CA LYS A 181 -12.35 -37.01 15.34
C LYS A 181 -11.31 -35.95 15.01
N ALA A 182 -10.16 -36.01 15.67
CA ALA A 182 -9.01 -35.20 15.30
C ALA A 182 -8.55 -35.56 13.88
N THR A 183 -8.15 -34.56 13.10
CA THR A 183 -7.78 -34.76 11.69
C THR A 183 -6.81 -33.66 11.22
N PRO A 184 -5.90 -33.96 10.30
CA PRO A 184 -5.08 -32.92 9.70
C PRO A 184 -5.92 -32.04 8.76
N ILE A 185 -5.73 -30.72 8.87
CA ILE A 185 -6.33 -29.72 8.00
C ILE A 185 -5.25 -28.73 7.59
N ASN A 186 -5.04 -28.61 6.28
CA ASN A 186 -4.15 -27.60 5.69
C ASN A 186 -4.81 -27.06 4.43
N LEU A 187 -5.55 -25.97 4.56
CA LEU A 187 -6.29 -25.38 3.43
C LEU A 187 -5.45 -24.27 2.80
N SER A 188 -5.35 -24.31 1.48
CA SER A 188 -4.67 -23.31 0.67
C SER A 188 -5.48 -22.97 -0.58
N HIS A 189 -5.03 -21.97 -1.32
CA HIS A 189 -5.56 -21.61 -2.62
C HIS A 189 -4.45 -21.62 -3.66
N HIS A 190 -4.72 -22.08 -4.87
CA HIS A 190 -3.71 -22.28 -5.90
C HIS A 190 -3.89 -21.36 -7.15
N PRO A 191 -4.13 -20.04 -7.00
CA PRO A 191 -4.11 -19.13 -8.14
C PRO A 191 -2.71 -19.03 -8.73
N TYR A 192 -2.63 -19.15 -10.05
CA TYR A 192 -1.42 -18.93 -10.83
C TYR A 192 -1.41 -17.49 -11.31
N TRP A 193 -0.59 -16.66 -10.68
CA TRP A 193 -0.51 -15.23 -10.93
C TRP A 193 0.46 -14.91 -12.06
N ASN A 194 -0.04 -14.19 -13.07
CA ASN A 194 0.77 -13.36 -13.95
C ASN A 194 0.26 -11.93 -13.83
N ILE A 195 0.89 -11.14 -12.96
CA ILE A 195 0.41 -9.78 -12.64
C ILE A 195 0.62 -8.78 -13.77
N GLY A 196 1.35 -9.14 -14.84
CA GLY A 196 1.33 -8.41 -16.11
C GLY A 196 0.01 -8.57 -16.88
N GLY A 197 -0.67 -9.70 -16.67
CA GLY A 197 -1.82 -10.19 -17.42
C GLY A 197 -1.55 -11.62 -17.91
N HIS A 198 -2.56 -12.48 -17.97
CA HIS A 198 -2.40 -13.91 -18.26
C HIS A 198 -1.78 -14.22 -19.64
N THR A 199 -1.78 -13.25 -20.56
CA THR A 199 -1.17 -13.35 -21.90
C THR A 199 0.22 -12.71 -21.98
N SER A 200 0.82 -12.31 -20.85
CA SER A 200 2.08 -11.54 -20.83
C SER A 200 3.36 -12.36 -21.06
N GLY A 201 3.24 -13.66 -21.33
CA GLY A 201 4.37 -14.58 -21.44
C GLY A 201 4.80 -15.12 -20.07
N ASP A 202 6.09 -15.34 -19.90
CA ASP A 202 6.66 -15.84 -18.64
C ASP A 202 6.77 -14.77 -17.54
N ILE A 203 7.01 -15.23 -16.30
CA ILE A 203 7.21 -14.37 -15.12
C ILE A 203 8.67 -14.13 -14.77
N LEU A 204 9.64 -14.57 -15.59
CA LEU A 204 11.06 -14.54 -15.23
C LEU A 204 11.59 -13.11 -15.00
N SER A 205 10.97 -12.13 -15.66
CA SER A 205 11.29 -10.71 -15.49
C SER A 205 10.58 -10.03 -14.31
N ASN A 206 9.59 -10.68 -13.68
CA ASN A 206 8.93 -10.14 -12.50
C ASN A 206 9.90 -10.09 -11.33
N VAL A 207 9.84 -9.01 -10.55
CA VAL A 207 10.61 -8.86 -9.32
C VAL A 207 9.80 -9.44 -8.17
N ILE A 208 10.40 -10.33 -7.38
CA ILE A 208 9.81 -10.90 -6.17
C ILE A 208 10.71 -10.69 -4.96
N GLN A 209 10.08 -10.48 -3.80
CA GLN A 209 10.67 -10.59 -2.48
C GLN A 209 9.81 -11.55 -1.64
N ILE A 210 10.43 -12.46 -0.90
CA ILE A 210 9.75 -13.40 0.00
C ILE A 210 10.29 -13.17 1.43
N PHE A 211 9.40 -13.03 2.40
CA PHE A 211 9.74 -12.78 3.81
C PHE A 211 9.88 -14.08 4.60
N GLY A 212 10.69 -15.00 4.08
CA GLY A 212 11.06 -16.25 4.71
C GLY A 212 12.54 -16.52 4.54
N SER A 213 13.27 -16.57 5.66
CA SER A 213 14.72 -16.77 5.68
C SER A 213 15.14 -18.24 5.60
N HIS A 214 14.18 -19.16 5.68
CA HIS A 214 14.42 -20.60 5.63
C HIS A 214 13.42 -21.30 4.69
N ILE A 215 13.81 -22.47 4.20
CA ILE A 215 12.98 -23.38 3.40
C ILE A 215 12.96 -24.77 4.03
N THR A 216 11.89 -25.53 3.78
CA THR A 216 11.84 -26.95 4.12
C THR A 216 12.48 -27.76 3.01
N LEU A 217 13.63 -28.39 3.28
CA LEU A 217 14.33 -29.20 2.28
C LEU A 217 13.50 -30.41 1.90
N VAL A 218 13.59 -30.81 0.64
CA VAL A 218 12.82 -31.91 0.07
C VAL A 218 13.74 -32.97 -0.53
N ASP A 219 13.24 -34.21 -0.58
CA ASP A 219 13.88 -35.31 -1.29
C ASP A 219 13.59 -35.27 -2.81
N LYS A 220 14.03 -36.30 -3.53
CA LYS A 220 13.83 -36.43 -4.98
C LYS A 220 12.36 -36.58 -5.41
N GLU A 221 11.46 -36.90 -4.47
CA GLU A 221 10.02 -37.00 -4.69
C GLU A 221 9.29 -35.73 -4.22
N LEU A 222 10.03 -34.68 -3.88
CA LEU A 222 9.55 -33.41 -3.35
C LEU A 222 8.84 -33.53 -1.99
N ILE A 223 9.13 -34.60 -1.24
CA ILE A 223 8.66 -34.78 0.14
C ILE A 223 9.65 -34.10 1.09
N PRO A 224 9.20 -33.25 2.03
CA PRO A 224 10.09 -32.69 3.02
C PRO A 224 10.87 -33.74 3.78
N THR A 225 12.14 -33.46 4.07
CA THR A 225 12.99 -34.36 4.88
C THR A 225 12.80 -34.14 6.38
N GLY A 226 12.08 -33.09 6.77
CA GLY A 226 12.01 -32.55 8.13
C GLY A 226 13.08 -31.48 8.40
N GLU A 227 14.06 -31.29 7.52
CA GLU A 227 15.11 -30.29 7.68
C GLU A 227 14.64 -28.89 7.23
N ILE A 228 15.02 -27.86 8.01
CA ILE A 228 14.79 -26.45 7.70
C ILE A 228 16.14 -25.77 7.50
N ALA A 229 16.39 -25.27 6.29
CA ALA A 229 17.69 -24.71 5.90
C ALA A 229 17.59 -23.23 5.52
N PRO A 230 18.63 -22.41 5.80
CA PRO A 230 18.62 -20.99 5.47
C PRO A 230 18.70 -20.77 3.95
N VAL A 231 18.01 -19.74 3.46
CA VAL A 231 18.02 -19.40 2.02
C VAL A 231 19.26 -18.62 1.61
N LYS A 232 19.94 -17.97 2.55
CA LYS A 232 21.09 -17.09 2.28
C LYS A 232 22.16 -17.83 1.47
N ASN A 233 22.68 -17.18 0.43
CA ASN A 233 23.66 -17.74 -0.50
C ASN A 233 23.19 -18.93 -1.35
N THR A 234 21.90 -19.24 -1.36
CA THR A 234 21.31 -20.27 -2.24
C THR A 234 20.55 -19.63 -3.41
N PRO A 235 20.10 -20.41 -4.42
CA PRO A 235 19.17 -19.92 -5.44
C PRO A 235 17.84 -19.39 -4.86
N TYR A 236 17.45 -19.84 -3.66
CA TYR A 236 16.22 -19.50 -2.96
C TYR A 236 16.27 -18.15 -2.20
N ASP A 237 17.38 -17.41 -2.26
CA ASP A 237 17.53 -16.13 -1.55
C ASP A 237 16.72 -14.97 -2.18
N PHE A 238 15.46 -14.84 -1.76
CA PHE A 238 14.56 -13.73 -2.09
C PHE A 238 14.30 -12.78 -0.91
N LEU A 239 15.17 -12.76 0.10
CA LEU A 239 15.04 -11.84 1.25
C LEU A 239 15.10 -10.37 0.82
N LYS A 240 15.79 -10.10 -0.29
CA LYS A 240 15.78 -8.82 -1.00
C LYS A 240 15.06 -8.99 -2.35
N PRO A 241 14.46 -7.91 -2.91
CA PRO A 241 13.83 -7.96 -4.22
C PRO A 241 14.80 -8.42 -5.31
N ARG A 242 14.41 -9.44 -6.08
CA ARG A 242 15.16 -9.97 -7.23
C ARG A 242 14.21 -10.39 -8.34
N THR A 243 14.67 -10.45 -9.59
CA THR A 243 13.88 -11.07 -10.65
C THR A 243 13.77 -12.57 -10.42
N VAL A 244 12.62 -13.16 -10.72
CA VAL A 244 12.39 -14.60 -10.56
C VAL A 244 13.42 -15.40 -11.36
N GLY A 245 13.72 -14.96 -12.59
CA GLY A 245 14.70 -15.62 -13.46
C GLY A 245 16.17 -15.48 -13.05
N SER A 246 16.52 -14.60 -12.11
CA SER A 246 17.93 -14.26 -11.82
C SER A 246 18.81 -15.44 -11.37
N ARG A 247 18.21 -16.48 -10.78
CA ARG A 247 18.90 -17.66 -10.27
C ARG A 247 18.20 -18.97 -10.62
N ILE A 248 17.16 -18.91 -11.46
CA ILE A 248 16.33 -20.08 -11.77
C ILE A 248 17.11 -21.19 -12.48
N ASN A 249 18.13 -20.80 -13.27
CA ASN A 249 19.04 -21.71 -13.97
C ASN A 249 19.98 -22.51 -13.05
N LYS A 250 20.03 -22.20 -11.76
CA LYS A 250 20.74 -23.01 -10.75
C LYS A 250 19.89 -24.15 -10.21
N LEU A 251 18.64 -24.25 -10.66
CA LEU A 251 17.69 -25.29 -10.31
C LEU A 251 17.38 -26.10 -11.57
N GLN A 252 16.99 -27.36 -11.40
CA GLN A 252 16.71 -28.25 -12.52
C GLN A 252 15.48 -27.81 -13.32
N ASN A 253 14.37 -27.53 -12.63
CA ASN A 253 13.07 -27.26 -13.27
C ASN A 253 12.47 -25.89 -12.91
N GLY A 254 13.03 -25.17 -11.94
CA GLY A 254 12.48 -23.92 -11.39
C GLY A 254 12.19 -24.02 -9.90
N TYR A 255 11.46 -23.05 -9.35
CA TYR A 255 11.12 -23.05 -7.93
C TYR A 255 9.85 -23.89 -7.70
N ASP A 256 9.94 -24.79 -6.73
CA ASP A 256 8.81 -25.51 -6.12
C ASP A 256 9.22 -25.85 -4.69
N ILE A 257 9.16 -24.86 -3.80
CA ILE A 257 9.66 -25.00 -2.43
C ILE A 257 8.80 -24.22 -1.43
N ASN A 258 8.63 -24.77 -0.22
CA ASN A 258 8.00 -24.07 0.89
C ASN A 258 9.02 -23.24 1.66
N TYR A 259 8.72 -21.96 1.84
CA TYR A 259 9.43 -21.03 2.72
C TYR A 259 8.77 -20.99 4.09
N ALA A 260 9.57 -21.05 5.14
CA ALA A 260 9.15 -20.72 6.51
C ALA A 260 9.14 -19.19 6.68
N LEU A 261 7.98 -18.62 7.01
CA LEU A 261 7.82 -17.17 7.16
C LEU A 261 8.40 -16.67 8.49
N ASP A 262 9.19 -15.60 8.43
CA ASP A 262 9.98 -15.12 9.58
C ASP A 262 9.14 -14.47 10.69
N SER A 263 8.02 -13.85 10.31
CA SER A 263 7.23 -13.03 11.23
C SER A 263 6.37 -13.90 12.15
N THR A 264 6.30 -13.56 13.44
CA THR A 264 5.36 -14.18 14.40
C THR A 264 4.00 -13.48 14.44
N ALA A 265 3.79 -12.45 13.62
CA ALA A 265 2.53 -11.71 13.58
C ALA A 265 1.34 -12.62 13.18
N LYS A 266 0.14 -12.27 13.67
CA LYS A 266 -1.10 -12.98 13.30
C LYS A 266 -1.38 -12.94 11.79
N MET A 267 -1.00 -11.85 11.12
CA MET A 267 -0.98 -11.73 9.65
C MET A 267 0.45 -11.39 9.22
N LYS A 268 1.21 -12.39 8.81
CA LYS A 268 2.60 -12.31 8.41
C LYS A 268 2.71 -11.70 7.02
N PRO A 269 3.69 -10.83 6.74
CA PRO A 269 4.08 -10.54 5.37
C PRO A 269 4.59 -11.82 4.71
N VAL A 270 4.12 -12.12 3.50
CA VAL A 270 4.48 -13.34 2.75
C VAL A 270 5.46 -12.99 1.64
N GLY A 271 5.05 -12.10 0.74
CA GLY A 271 5.91 -11.65 -0.35
C GLY A 271 5.33 -10.48 -1.11
N ILE A 272 6.15 -9.88 -1.95
CA ILE A 272 5.82 -8.79 -2.87
C ILE A 272 6.24 -9.21 -4.26
N VAL A 273 5.32 -9.11 -5.23
CA VAL A 273 5.59 -9.35 -6.65
C VAL A 273 5.34 -8.06 -7.41
N TYR A 274 6.25 -7.69 -8.30
CA TYR A 274 6.16 -6.52 -9.15
C TYR A 274 6.43 -6.87 -10.61
N ASP A 275 5.50 -6.51 -11.49
CA ASP A 275 5.73 -6.52 -12.93
C ASP A 275 6.02 -5.09 -13.41
N LYS A 276 7.21 -4.90 -13.97
CA LYS A 276 7.66 -3.58 -14.44
C LYS A 276 6.85 -3.07 -15.63
N LYS A 277 6.39 -3.98 -16.51
CA LYS A 277 5.69 -3.62 -17.75
C LYS A 277 4.33 -3.00 -17.44
N SER A 278 3.46 -3.73 -16.75
CA SER A 278 2.15 -3.25 -16.30
C SER A 278 2.24 -2.24 -15.16
N GLY A 279 3.28 -2.32 -14.33
CA GLY A 279 3.39 -1.56 -13.09
C GLY A 279 2.49 -2.09 -11.96
N ARG A 280 1.88 -3.27 -12.10
CA ARG A 280 1.11 -3.89 -11.01
C ARG A 280 2.05 -4.41 -9.92
N VAL A 281 1.63 -4.25 -8.67
CA VAL A 281 2.30 -4.77 -7.49
C VAL A 281 1.30 -5.62 -6.72
N MET A 282 1.67 -6.87 -6.43
CA MET A 282 0.93 -7.77 -5.56
C MET A 282 1.68 -7.92 -4.23
N ASN A 283 1.08 -7.47 -3.13
CA ASN A 283 1.56 -7.78 -1.78
C ASN A 283 0.68 -8.88 -1.18
N VAL A 284 1.31 -9.85 -0.52
CA VAL A 284 0.61 -10.97 0.11
C VAL A 284 0.86 -10.96 1.62
N LYS A 285 -0.22 -11.13 2.39
CA LYS A 285 -0.16 -11.38 3.84
C LYS A 285 -1.01 -12.60 4.19
N ALA A 286 -0.55 -13.42 5.12
CA ALA A 286 -1.30 -14.59 5.58
C ALA A 286 -1.06 -14.93 7.05
N SER A 287 -1.98 -15.67 7.66
CA SER A 287 -1.79 -16.20 9.02
C SER A 287 -1.01 -17.50 9.06
N ALA A 288 -0.95 -18.23 7.93
CA ALA A 288 -0.18 -19.46 7.76
C ALA A 288 1.32 -19.29 8.11
N PRO A 289 2.01 -20.34 8.54
CA PRO A 289 3.43 -20.29 8.89
C PRO A 289 4.36 -20.37 7.67
N GLY A 290 3.88 -20.88 6.54
CA GLY A 290 4.67 -21.06 5.33
C GLY A 290 4.00 -20.56 4.05
N VAL A 291 4.80 -20.54 3.00
CA VAL A 291 4.33 -20.28 1.63
C VAL A 291 5.05 -21.19 0.64
N GLN A 292 4.29 -21.96 -0.15
CA GLN A 292 4.83 -22.62 -1.33
C GLN A 292 5.06 -21.56 -2.41
N PHE A 293 6.30 -21.47 -2.90
CA PHE A 293 6.61 -20.68 -4.08
C PHE A 293 6.86 -21.63 -5.24
N TYR A 294 5.92 -21.62 -6.18
CA TYR A 294 5.96 -22.45 -7.38
C TYR A 294 5.93 -21.59 -8.64
N THR A 295 6.77 -21.92 -9.63
CA THR A 295 6.92 -21.12 -10.86
C THR A 295 6.42 -21.82 -12.12
N SER A 296 5.34 -22.61 -12.05
CA SER A 296 4.72 -23.26 -13.22
C SER A 296 5.73 -23.98 -14.13
N ASN A 297 6.51 -24.89 -13.52
CA ASN A 297 7.67 -25.57 -14.09
C ASN A 297 7.31 -26.67 -15.11
N TRP A 298 6.32 -26.43 -15.98
CA TRP A 298 5.85 -27.42 -16.94
C TRP A 298 6.84 -27.62 -18.08
N ASP A 299 6.97 -28.87 -18.56
CA ASP A 299 7.84 -29.17 -19.71
C ASP A 299 7.29 -28.63 -21.05
N LYS A 300 5.98 -28.43 -21.13
CA LYS A 300 5.27 -28.02 -22.34
C LYS A 300 4.24 -26.94 -22.03
N SER A 301 4.00 -26.09 -23.02
CA SER A 301 2.97 -25.07 -22.92
C SER A 301 1.58 -25.67 -22.72
N LYS A 302 0.75 -25.00 -21.92
CA LYS A 302 -0.65 -25.40 -21.67
C LYS A 302 -1.61 -24.43 -22.35
N LYS A 303 -2.64 -24.93 -23.01
CA LYS A 303 -3.72 -24.09 -23.56
C LYS A 303 -4.54 -23.51 -22.40
N GLY A 304 -4.78 -22.20 -22.43
CA GLY A 304 -5.57 -21.50 -21.44
C GLY A 304 -6.64 -20.60 -22.06
N LYS A 305 -7.05 -19.59 -21.29
CA LYS A 305 -8.06 -18.59 -21.67
C LYS A 305 -7.78 -17.95 -23.03
N GLY A 306 -8.83 -17.73 -23.81
CA GLY A 306 -8.75 -17.17 -25.17
C GLY A 306 -7.91 -18.03 -26.14
N GLY A 307 -7.65 -19.29 -25.80
CA GLY A 307 -6.76 -20.17 -26.56
C GLY A 307 -5.26 -19.83 -26.43
N PHE A 308 -4.87 -18.92 -25.54
CA PHE A 308 -3.46 -18.56 -25.34
C PHE A 308 -2.67 -19.76 -24.80
N MET A 309 -1.47 -19.99 -25.35
CA MET A 309 -0.58 -21.05 -24.89
C MET A 309 0.32 -20.52 -23.78
N TYR A 310 0.03 -20.89 -22.53
CA TYR A 310 0.85 -20.57 -21.37
C TYR A 310 2.20 -21.29 -21.47
N PRO A 311 3.33 -20.59 -21.66
CA PRO A 311 4.65 -21.23 -21.71
C PRO A 311 5.06 -21.81 -20.35
N PRO A 312 6.14 -22.61 -20.28
CA PRO A 312 6.84 -22.85 -19.02
C PRO A 312 7.11 -21.53 -18.29
N HIS A 313 6.89 -21.50 -16.98
CA HIS A 313 7.01 -20.29 -16.17
C HIS A 313 6.02 -19.17 -16.54
N ALA A 314 4.85 -19.47 -17.09
CA ALA A 314 3.82 -18.47 -17.39
C ALA A 314 3.29 -17.72 -16.16
N ALA A 315 3.40 -18.30 -14.96
CA ALA A 315 2.89 -17.73 -13.73
C ALA A 315 3.64 -18.22 -12.49
N LEU A 316 3.41 -17.53 -11.37
CA LEU A 316 3.82 -17.99 -10.05
C LEU A 316 2.61 -18.28 -9.16
N ALA A 317 2.74 -19.27 -8.28
CA ALA A 317 1.82 -19.51 -7.17
C ALA A 317 2.52 -19.16 -5.85
N LEU A 318 1.76 -18.52 -4.94
CA LEU A 318 2.16 -18.23 -3.57
C LEU A 318 1.10 -18.83 -2.65
N GLU A 319 1.22 -20.13 -2.41
CA GLU A 319 0.24 -20.90 -1.66
C GLU A 319 0.56 -20.81 -0.17
N THR A 320 -0.22 -20.07 0.60
CA THR A 320 0.05 -19.89 2.03
C THR A 320 -0.51 -21.08 2.81
N LEU A 321 0.35 -21.86 3.45
CA LEU A 321 0.03 -23.17 4.02
C LEU A 321 0.82 -23.47 5.30
N VAL A 322 0.37 -24.48 6.04
CA VAL A 322 1.23 -25.22 6.98
C VAL A 322 2.22 -26.04 6.17
N PHE A 323 3.45 -26.22 6.65
CA PHE A 323 4.53 -26.86 5.90
C PHE A 323 4.08 -28.21 5.32
N PRO A 324 4.50 -28.56 4.09
CA PRO A 324 4.17 -29.85 3.49
C PRO A 324 4.60 -31.00 4.40
N ASP A 325 3.89 -32.12 4.32
CA ASP A 325 4.11 -33.33 5.12
C ASP A 325 4.22 -33.12 6.66
N ALA A 326 3.74 -31.99 7.21
CA ALA A 326 3.82 -31.69 8.64
C ALA A 326 3.18 -32.77 9.55
N VAL A 327 2.26 -33.58 9.01
CA VAL A 327 1.67 -34.73 9.72
C VAL A 327 2.67 -35.83 10.05
N ASN A 328 3.79 -35.90 9.32
CA ASN A 328 4.87 -36.86 9.53
C ASN A 328 6.14 -36.23 10.12
N HIS A 329 6.14 -34.91 10.36
CA HIS A 329 7.27 -34.17 10.90
C HIS A 329 6.88 -33.41 12.18
N PRO A 330 7.13 -33.99 13.37
CA PRO A 330 6.69 -33.39 14.65
C PRO A 330 7.38 -32.05 14.96
N ASN A 331 8.49 -31.73 14.28
CA ASN A 331 9.19 -30.46 14.38
C ASN A 331 8.58 -29.35 13.51
N PHE A 332 7.63 -29.67 12.62
CA PHE A 332 6.89 -28.69 11.82
C PHE A 332 5.66 -28.18 12.59
N PRO A 333 5.11 -26.99 12.23
CA PRO A 333 3.87 -26.52 12.81
C PRO A 333 2.75 -27.55 12.59
N SER A 334 2.06 -27.92 13.66
CA SER A 334 1.00 -28.92 13.60
C SER A 334 -0.15 -28.45 12.70
N SER A 335 -0.65 -29.37 11.86
CA SER A 335 -1.86 -29.21 11.06
C SER A 335 -3.08 -29.93 11.66
N ILE A 336 -2.93 -30.56 12.83
CA ILE A 336 -4.02 -31.32 13.47
C ILE A 336 -5.04 -30.37 14.09
N VAL A 337 -6.32 -30.61 13.79
CA VAL A 337 -7.47 -29.91 14.38
C VAL A 337 -8.31 -30.90 15.16
N ASN A 338 -8.47 -30.66 16.46
CA ASN A 338 -9.31 -31.49 17.34
C ASN A 338 -10.79 -31.08 17.28
N PRO A 339 -11.73 -32.00 17.62
CA PRO A 339 -13.12 -31.63 17.82
C PRO A 339 -13.24 -30.50 18.85
N GLY A 340 -13.98 -29.44 18.49
CA GLY A 340 -14.13 -28.24 19.32
C GLY A 340 -13.17 -27.10 18.98
N GLU A 341 -12.04 -27.37 18.32
CA GLU A 341 -11.11 -26.34 17.83
C GLU A 341 -11.58 -25.72 16.50
N ARG A 342 -11.01 -24.55 16.17
CA ARG A 342 -11.28 -23.82 14.92
C ARG A 342 -10.00 -23.57 14.13
N TYR A 343 -9.93 -24.12 12.92
CA TYR A 343 -8.80 -23.91 12.00
C TYR A 343 -8.54 -22.43 11.66
N ALA A 344 -9.61 -21.63 11.54
CA ALA A 344 -9.51 -20.22 11.13
C ALA A 344 -8.75 -19.34 12.12
N ASP A 345 -8.68 -19.76 13.37
CA ASP A 345 -7.96 -19.05 14.43
C ASP A 345 -6.45 -19.34 14.39
N GLN A 346 -6.04 -20.36 13.61
CA GLN A 346 -4.65 -20.74 13.38
C GLN A 346 -4.14 -20.19 12.03
N PHE A 347 -4.62 -20.72 10.90
CA PHE A 347 -3.97 -20.52 9.59
C PHE A 347 -4.89 -20.06 8.45
N GLY A 348 -6.17 -19.82 8.73
CA GLY A 348 -7.19 -19.63 7.70
C GLY A 348 -7.36 -18.24 7.08
N ARG A 349 -6.36 -17.36 7.04
CA ARG A 349 -6.52 -16.00 6.45
C ARG A 349 -5.41 -15.66 5.49
N GLN A 350 -5.77 -15.18 4.30
CA GLN A 350 -4.86 -14.61 3.31
C GLN A 350 -5.46 -13.33 2.70
N VAL A 351 -4.61 -12.35 2.40
CA VAL A 351 -4.98 -11.10 1.75
C VAL A 351 -3.98 -10.77 0.66
N PHE A 352 -4.49 -10.61 -0.56
CA PHE A 352 -3.76 -10.12 -1.71
C PHE A 352 -4.10 -8.65 -1.92
N PHE A 353 -3.08 -7.82 -2.01
CA PHE A 353 -3.20 -6.39 -2.32
C PHE A 353 -2.59 -6.19 -3.70
N CYS A 354 -3.44 -6.07 -4.71
CA CYS A 354 -2.99 -5.84 -6.07
C CYS A 354 -3.21 -4.36 -6.42
N SER A 355 -2.25 -3.51 -6.06
CA SER A 355 -2.30 -2.11 -6.48
C SER A 355 -1.65 -1.98 -7.86
N HIS A 356 -2.21 -1.15 -8.73
CA HIS A 356 -1.34 -0.46 -9.68
C HIS A 356 -0.37 0.38 -8.87
N ALA A 357 0.93 0.31 -9.20
CA ALA A 357 1.77 1.45 -8.92
C ALA A 357 1.17 2.59 -9.73
N GLY A 358 0.29 3.40 -9.11
CA GLY A 358 0.02 4.73 -9.62
C GLY A 358 1.38 5.34 -9.94
N LYS A 359 1.53 5.95 -11.12
CA LYS A 359 2.81 6.51 -11.56
C LYS A 359 3.42 7.28 -10.39
N ILE A 360 4.54 6.82 -9.85
CA ILE A 360 5.24 7.54 -8.78
C ILE A 360 5.63 8.88 -9.39
N GLY A 361 5.16 9.95 -8.75
CA GLY A 361 5.47 11.31 -9.15
C GLY A 361 6.17 11.98 -7.99
N ASP A 362 7.32 12.57 -8.27
CA ASP A 362 7.89 13.57 -7.37
C ASP A 362 7.00 14.82 -7.49
N VAL A 363 6.30 15.16 -6.41
CA VAL A 363 5.29 16.23 -6.37
C VAL A 363 5.84 17.55 -5.86
N VAL A 364 7.16 17.66 -5.69
CA VAL A 364 7.82 18.92 -5.31
C VAL A 364 8.82 19.36 -6.38
N LEU A 365 8.79 20.64 -6.71
CA LEU A 365 9.83 21.25 -7.54
C LEU A 365 11.16 21.26 -6.77
N GLY A 366 12.25 21.33 -7.51
CA GLY A 366 13.59 21.44 -6.94
C GLY A 366 14.68 21.27 -7.97
N TYR A 367 15.85 20.86 -7.49
CA TYR A 367 17.02 20.57 -8.31
C TYR A 367 17.52 19.15 -8.05
N ASP A 368 18.38 18.62 -8.93
CA ASP A 368 18.95 17.29 -8.77
C ASP A 368 20.24 17.30 -7.94
N THR A 369 20.92 18.45 -7.84
CA THR A 369 22.23 18.55 -7.19
C THR A 369 22.30 19.61 -6.11
N ILE A 370 23.15 19.38 -5.10
CA ILE A 370 23.44 20.36 -4.04
C ILE A 370 24.00 21.67 -4.61
N LYS A 371 24.79 21.60 -5.69
CA LYS A 371 25.36 22.79 -6.35
C LYS A 371 24.27 23.72 -6.89
N GLU A 372 23.24 23.14 -7.51
CA GLU A 372 22.08 23.91 -8.00
C GLU A 372 21.29 24.51 -6.83
N TYR A 373 21.11 23.79 -5.72
CA TYR A 373 20.51 24.37 -4.51
C TYR A 373 21.33 25.53 -3.92
N LYS A 374 22.67 25.46 -3.96
CA LYS A 374 23.55 26.54 -3.49
C LYS A 374 23.44 27.78 -4.36
N ASN A 375 23.43 27.59 -5.68
CA ASN A 375 23.45 28.68 -6.67
C ASN A 375 22.04 29.20 -7.04
N GLY A 376 21.01 28.42 -6.73
CA GLY A 376 19.62 28.75 -7.04
C GLY A 376 19.11 29.94 -6.22
N THR A 377 18.23 30.70 -6.86
CA THR A 377 17.56 31.88 -6.27
C THR A 377 16.21 31.52 -5.64
N SER A 378 15.65 30.35 -5.95
CA SER A 378 14.37 29.87 -5.38
C SER A 378 14.56 29.14 -4.06
N TYR A 379 13.54 29.20 -3.19
CA TYR A 379 13.53 28.54 -1.88
C TYR A 379 13.01 27.09 -1.92
N PHE A 380 13.22 26.35 -3.03
CA PHE A 380 12.62 25.02 -3.23
C PHE A 380 12.84 24.07 -2.05
N GLY A 381 11.79 23.80 -1.27
CA GLY A 381 11.80 22.86 -0.16
C GLY A 381 12.61 23.29 1.07
N ALA A 382 13.11 24.53 1.12
CA ALA A 382 13.96 25.01 2.20
C ALA A 382 13.20 25.16 3.53
N ALA A 383 13.90 24.99 4.66
CA ALA A 383 13.43 25.48 5.94
C ALA A 383 13.61 27.01 5.99
N LEU A 384 12.65 27.72 6.59
CA LEU A 384 12.61 29.18 6.63
C LEU A 384 12.66 29.67 8.09
N GLY A 385 13.46 30.71 8.34
CA GLY A 385 13.62 31.30 9.66
C GLY A 385 14.85 32.20 9.76
N ARG A 386 15.04 32.95 10.86
CA ARG A 386 14.26 32.90 12.13
C ARG A 386 12.79 33.31 12.00
N VAL A 387 12.47 34.17 11.04
CA VAL A 387 11.10 34.53 10.68
C VAL A 387 10.85 34.21 9.21
N ALA A 388 9.93 33.27 8.95
CA ALA A 388 9.39 33.01 7.64
C ALA A 388 8.54 34.20 7.17
N ASN A 389 8.55 34.45 5.86
CA ASN A 389 7.90 35.59 5.23
C ASN A 389 8.52 36.94 5.67
N ARG A 390 7.77 38.04 5.55
CA ARG A 390 8.31 39.39 5.61
C ARG A 390 8.30 40.00 7.01
N ILE A 391 9.29 40.86 7.29
CA ILE A 391 9.29 41.87 8.36
C ILE A 391 9.45 43.24 7.69
N GLY A 392 8.48 44.12 7.92
CA GLY A 392 8.42 45.46 7.35
C GLY A 392 9.59 46.33 7.79
N GLY A 393 10.21 47.03 6.84
CA GLY A 393 11.37 47.89 7.07
C GLY A 393 12.62 47.15 7.60
N ALA A 394 12.61 45.81 7.59
CA ALA A 394 13.64 44.97 8.18
C ALA A 394 13.98 45.39 9.62
N GLN A 395 12.97 45.70 10.44
CA GLN A 395 13.17 46.17 11.80
C GLN A 395 11.95 45.87 12.69
N PHE A 396 12.17 45.86 13.99
CA PHE A 396 11.09 45.80 14.99
C PHE A 396 11.58 46.33 16.34
N THR A 397 10.65 46.59 17.26
CA THR A 397 10.97 46.96 18.64
C THR A 397 10.51 45.85 19.59
N LEU A 398 11.40 45.39 20.47
CA LEU A 398 11.10 44.37 21.47
C LEU A 398 11.64 44.82 22.83
N ASN A 399 10.76 44.85 23.84
CA ASN A 399 11.08 45.31 25.20
C ASN A 399 11.77 46.68 25.23
N GLY A 400 11.28 47.63 24.42
CA GLY A 400 11.83 48.98 24.32
C GLY A 400 13.15 49.09 23.54
N THR A 401 13.76 47.97 23.12
CA THR A 401 14.97 47.97 22.29
C THR A 401 14.58 47.89 20.81
N HIS A 402 15.13 48.78 20.01
CA HIS A 402 14.95 48.77 18.56
C HIS A 402 15.99 47.87 17.89
N TYR A 403 15.55 46.93 17.07
CA TYR A 403 16.40 46.00 16.33
C TYR A 403 16.30 46.27 14.84
N LYS A 404 17.46 46.51 14.22
CA LYS A 404 17.61 46.59 12.77
C LYS A 404 18.12 45.26 12.24
N LEU A 405 17.43 44.74 11.24
CA LEU A 405 17.69 43.45 10.61
C LEU A 405 18.33 43.64 9.23
N ILE A 406 18.83 42.54 8.66
CA ILE A 406 19.38 42.55 7.31
C ILE A 406 18.26 42.45 6.27
N ALA A 407 18.02 43.54 5.54
CA ALA A 407 17.10 43.56 4.42
C ALA A 407 17.66 42.75 3.24
N ASN A 408 16.82 41.92 2.63
CA ASN A 408 17.13 41.12 1.43
C ASN A 408 16.02 41.20 0.36
N GLU A 409 14.99 42.01 0.59
CA GLU A 409 13.92 42.30 -0.37
C GLU A 409 13.55 43.79 -0.28
N GLY A 410 14.24 44.61 -1.07
CA GLY A 410 14.10 46.07 -0.99
C GLY A 410 14.50 46.58 0.40
N VAL A 411 13.57 47.27 1.08
CA VAL A 411 13.76 47.76 2.46
C VAL A 411 13.29 46.74 3.51
N ASN A 412 12.73 45.61 3.10
CA ASN A 412 12.14 44.61 3.98
C ASN A 412 13.08 43.40 4.14
N MET A 413 12.86 42.64 5.21
CA MET A 413 13.47 41.32 5.37
C MET A 413 12.46 40.25 4.94
N LEU A 414 12.92 39.27 4.16
CA LEU A 414 12.18 38.10 3.72
C LEU A 414 12.89 36.82 4.19
N HIS A 415 12.14 35.90 4.80
CA HIS A 415 12.58 34.56 5.19
C HIS A 415 13.83 34.51 6.09
N GLY A 416 14.00 35.54 6.94
CA GLY A 416 15.06 35.61 7.93
C GLY A 416 16.37 36.19 7.44
N GLY A 417 16.41 36.80 6.25
CA GLY A 417 17.53 37.60 5.77
C GLY A 417 18.39 36.95 4.70
N LEU A 418 19.55 37.53 4.44
CA LEU A 418 20.45 37.18 3.34
C LEU A 418 21.04 35.77 3.52
N LYS A 419 21.44 35.41 4.75
CA LYS A 419 21.87 34.06 5.13
C LYS A 419 20.90 33.43 6.15
N GLY A 420 19.60 33.57 5.90
CA GLY A 420 18.56 32.91 6.70
C GLY A 420 18.68 31.37 6.67
N PHE A 421 17.76 30.70 7.38
CA PHE A 421 17.79 29.24 7.58
C PHE A 421 17.75 28.38 6.32
N SER A 422 17.39 28.98 5.18
CA SER A 422 17.43 28.37 3.85
C SER A 422 18.83 28.29 3.24
N LYS A 423 19.80 29.02 3.78
CA LYS A 423 21.19 29.12 3.28
C LYS A 423 22.24 28.56 4.24
N VAL A 424 21.85 28.15 5.45
CA VAL A 424 22.77 27.53 6.41
C VAL A 424 22.91 26.02 6.18
N VAL A 425 24.04 25.46 6.61
CA VAL A 425 24.26 24.02 6.63
C VAL A 425 23.78 23.45 7.96
N TRP A 426 22.70 22.67 7.91
CA TRP A 426 22.14 22.04 9.09
C TRP A 426 22.92 20.79 9.51
N LYS A 427 23.15 20.63 10.82
CA LYS A 427 23.74 19.41 11.38
C LYS A 427 22.70 18.30 11.48
N VAL A 428 22.98 17.13 10.91
CA VAL A 428 22.17 15.93 11.13
C VAL A 428 22.42 15.42 12.56
N SER A 429 21.39 15.46 13.41
CA SER A 429 21.49 15.03 14.82
C SER A 429 20.95 13.61 15.04
N LYS A 430 19.97 13.20 14.24
CA LYS A 430 19.39 11.85 14.25
C LYS A 430 18.99 11.47 12.82
N TYR A 431 19.21 10.22 12.46
CA TYR A 431 18.80 9.66 11.18
C TYR A 431 18.44 8.19 11.34
N VAL A 432 17.22 7.85 10.93
CA VAL A 432 16.71 6.49 10.86
C VAL A 432 16.19 6.30 9.43
N GLN A 433 16.96 5.55 8.64
CA GLN A 433 16.73 5.39 7.21
C GLN A 433 15.51 4.49 6.91
N ASP A 434 15.34 3.42 7.68
CA ASP A 434 14.36 2.36 7.43
C ASP A 434 13.53 2.03 8.67
N GLY A 435 12.47 1.24 8.49
CA GLY A 435 11.58 0.78 9.55
C GLY A 435 10.14 1.30 9.41
N PRO A 436 9.28 1.10 10.42
CA PRO A 436 7.86 1.49 10.34
C PRO A 436 7.62 3.00 10.37
N SER A 437 8.61 3.81 10.79
CA SER A 437 8.54 5.27 10.77
C SER A 437 9.94 5.88 10.62
N PRO A 438 10.54 5.85 9.42
CA PRO A 438 11.86 6.44 9.19
C PRO A 438 11.80 7.96 9.32
N TYR A 439 12.89 8.57 9.79
CA TYR A 439 12.94 10.01 10.06
C TYR A 439 14.37 10.58 10.04
N ILE A 440 14.47 11.89 9.87
CA ILE A 440 15.71 12.66 10.00
C ILE A 440 15.46 13.92 10.82
N THR A 441 16.36 14.22 11.77
CA THR A 441 16.33 15.45 12.57
C THR A 441 17.56 16.28 12.29
N LEU A 442 17.33 17.48 11.76
CA LEU A 442 18.33 18.50 11.48
C LEU A 442 18.33 19.55 12.59
N THR A 443 19.51 20.05 12.96
CA THR A 443 19.71 21.04 14.03
C THR A 443 20.63 22.17 13.58
N TYR A 444 20.38 23.38 14.07
CA TYR A 444 21.21 24.56 13.84
C TYR A 444 21.22 25.45 15.08
N HIS A 445 22.35 26.12 15.32
CA HIS A 445 22.51 27.12 16.36
C HIS A 445 22.65 28.48 15.70
N SER A 446 21.64 29.33 15.85
CA SER A 446 21.65 30.71 15.35
C SER A 446 22.16 31.62 16.46
N ALA A 447 23.28 32.30 16.23
CA ALA A 447 23.94 33.10 17.25
C ALA A 447 23.22 34.44 17.51
N ASP A 448 23.36 35.03 18.70
CA ASP A 448 22.92 36.41 18.96
C ASP A 448 23.47 37.39 17.90
N GLY A 449 22.60 38.20 17.30
CA GLY A 449 22.92 39.14 16.23
C GLY A 449 22.91 38.55 14.82
N GLU A 450 22.70 37.23 14.64
CA GLU A 450 22.62 36.62 13.30
C GLU A 450 21.46 37.21 12.50
N GLU A 451 21.77 37.76 11.31
CA GLU A 451 20.84 38.52 10.47
C GLU A 451 20.16 39.72 11.19
N GLY A 452 20.75 40.18 12.30
CA GLY A 452 20.27 41.26 13.16
C GLY A 452 19.28 40.83 14.25
N PHE A 453 18.95 39.55 14.35
CA PHE A 453 18.03 39.06 15.39
C PHE A 453 18.71 38.94 16.77
N PRO A 454 18.03 39.33 17.86
CA PRO A 454 18.58 39.16 19.21
C PRO A 454 18.54 37.71 19.69
N GLY A 455 19.45 37.37 20.58
CA GLY A 455 19.50 36.12 21.34
C GLY A 455 20.02 34.91 20.58
N ASP A 456 20.62 33.99 21.31
CA ASP A 456 20.99 32.67 20.80
C ASP A 456 19.77 31.75 20.71
N VAL A 457 19.66 31.02 19.61
CA VAL A 457 18.56 30.10 19.33
C VAL A 457 19.09 28.75 18.90
N VAL A 458 18.68 27.70 19.62
CA VAL A 458 18.82 26.32 19.13
C VAL A 458 17.52 25.93 18.44
N VAL A 459 17.63 25.56 17.17
CA VAL A 459 16.50 25.16 16.32
C VAL A 459 16.70 23.77 15.76
N SER A 460 15.60 23.04 15.57
CA SER A 460 15.59 21.74 14.92
C SER A 460 14.36 21.57 14.03
N VAL A 461 14.51 20.79 12.96
CA VAL A 461 13.41 20.30 12.14
C VAL A 461 13.52 18.79 12.01
N THR A 462 12.40 18.08 12.22
CA THR A 462 12.31 16.64 12.01
C THR A 462 11.34 16.34 10.88
N TYR A 463 11.80 15.64 9.86
CA TYR A 463 10.96 15.06 8.81
C TYR A 463 10.80 13.57 9.10
N ALA A 464 9.57 13.08 9.18
CA ALA A 464 9.28 11.68 9.47
C ALA A 464 8.18 11.15 8.55
N LEU A 465 8.44 10.01 7.92
CA LEU A 465 7.36 9.23 7.31
C LEU A 465 6.63 8.49 8.44
N LYS A 466 5.31 8.63 8.47
CA LYS A 466 4.42 7.93 9.41
C LYS A 466 3.70 6.81 8.66
N ASP A 467 2.52 6.41 9.12
CA ASP A 467 1.66 5.44 8.41
C ASP A 467 1.58 5.73 6.89
N HIS A 468 1.02 4.79 6.12
CA HIS A 468 0.84 4.91 4.68
C HIS A 468 0.48 6.34 4.20
N TYR A 469 1.37 6.91 3.39
CA TYR A 469 1.21 8.21 2.72
C TYR A 469 1.13 9.43 3.64
N LYS A 470 1.75 9.38 4.82
CA LYS A 470 1.83 10.53 5.73
C LYS A 470 3.27 11.04 5.91
N LEU A 471 3.47 12.34 5.71
CA LEU A 471 4.71 13.04 6.02
C LEU A 471 4.46 14.01 7.18
N SER A 472 5.17 13.81 8.30
CA SER A 472 5.17 14.72 9.44
C SER A 472 6.42 15.59 9.42
N VAL A 473 6.24 16.89 9.62
CA VAL A 473 7.32 17.88 9.78
C VAL A 473 7.15 18.58 11.11
N VAL A 474 8.16 18.54 11.97
CA VAL A 474 8.10 19.15 13.31
C VAL A 474 9.29 20.07 13.51
N PHE A 475 9.00 21.37 13.66
CA PHE A 475 9.95 22.39 14.06
C PHE A 475 9.94 22.55 15.57
N LYS A 476 11.13 22.70 16.16
CA LYS A 476 11.30 23.11 17.56
C LYS A 476 12.36 24.19 17.63
N ALA A 477 12.13 25.21 18.45
CA ALA A 477 13.13 26.23 18.74
C ALA A 477 13.14 26.57 20.23
N LYS A 478 14.31 26.96 20.74
CA LYS A 478 14.49 27.48 22.09
C LYS A 478 15.37 28.72 22.03
N ALA A 479 14.85 29.84 22.52
CA ALA A 479 15.66 31.00 22.83
C ALA A 479 16.45 30.73 24.12
N LEU A 480 17.77 30.94 24.10
CA LEU A 480 18.64 30.56 25.21
C LEU A 480 18.83 31.68 26.23
N ASN A 481 18.97 32.92 25.77
CA ASN A 481 19.40 34.04 26.62
C ASN A 481 18.58 35.33 26.47
N LYS A 482 18.00 35.62 25.30
CA LYS A 482 17.14 36.80 25.06
C LYS A 482 15.82 36.40 24.43
N ALA A 483 14.78 37.21 24.64
CA ALA A 483 13.54 37.08 23.88
C ALA A 483 13.80 37.41 22.40
N THR A 484 13.23 36.63 21.48
CA THR A 484 13.44 36.81 20.04
C THR A 484 12.21 36.36 19.25
N PRO A 485 11.92 36.97 18.09
CA PRO A 485 10.91 36.44 17.20
C PRO A 485 11.34 35.09 16.60
N ILE A 486 10.40 34.15 16.56
CA ILE A 486 10.52 32.84 15.92
C ILE A 486 9.22 32.56 15.15
N ASN A 487 9.33 32.47 13.84
CA ASN A 487 8.26 32.03 12.95
C ASN A 487 8.87 31.05 11.94
N LEU A 488 8.74 29.75 12.20
CA LEU A 488 9.39 28.71 11.38
C LEU A 488 8.40 28.05 10.43
N SER A 489 8.82 27.93 9.18
CA SER A 489 8.07 27.24 8.12
C SER A 489 9.03 26.43 7.24
N HIS A 490 8.47 25.70 6.27
CA HIS A 490 9.22 25.22 5.12
C HIS A 490 8.53 25.64 3.83
N HIS A 491 9.28 25.66 2.73
CA HIS A 491 8.82 26.21 1.46
C HIS A 491 8.74 25.15 0.34
N PRO A 492 8.00 24.05 0.49
CA PRO A 492 7.79 23.11 -0.59
C PRO A 492 6.93 23.74 -1.69
N TYR A 493 7.43 23.65 -2.92
CA TYR A 493 6.71 24.07 -4.13
C TYR A 493 5.99 22.85 -4.68
N TRP A 494 4.71 22.71 -4.34
CA TRP A 494 3.90 21.55 -4.68
C TRP A 494 3.35 21.62 -6.10
N ASN A 495 3.51 20.53 -6.83
CA ASN A 495 2.73 20.21 -7.99
C ASN A 495 2.21 18.79 -7.85
N ILE A 496 0.94 18.63 -7.46
CA ILE A 496 0.37 17.32 -7.09
C ILE A 496 0.25 16.38 -8.31
N GLY A 497 0.18 16.93 -9.53
CA GLY A 497 0.32 16.17 -10.78
C GLY A 497 1.73 15.62 -11.02
N GLY A 498 2.75 16.20 -10.39
CA GLY A 498 4.17 15.89 -10.53
C GLY A 498 4.96 17.16 -10.89
N HIS A 499 6.22 17.28 -10.48
CA HIS A 499 7.01 18.50 -10.67
C HIS A 499 7.11 18.95 -12.14
N ASN A 500 6.98 18.01 -13.07
CA ASN A 500 7.06 18.23 -14.52
C ASN A 500 5.68 18.21 -15.22
N SER A 501 4.57 18.33 -14.49
CA SER A 501 3.23 18.27 -15.09
C SER A 501 2.70 19.62 -15.59
N GLY A 502 3.58 20.61 -15.79
CA GLY A 502 3.20 21.97 -16.20
C GLY A 502 2.69 22.81 -15.04
N ASN A 503 1.80 23.77 -15.32
CA ASN A 503 1.28 24.68 -14.32
C ASN A 503 0.21 24.03 -13.42
N VAL A 504 -0.03 24.64 -12.24
CA VAL A 504 -1.01 24.17 -11.24
C VAL A 504 -2.40 24.80 -11.41
N LEU A 505 -2.64 25.60 -12.46
CA LEU A 505 -3.87 26.38 -12.61
C LEU A 505 -5.13 25.50 -12.71
N SER A 506 -5.00 24.27 -13.17
CA SER A 506 -6.07 23.28 -13.25
C SER A 506 -6.32 22.52 -11.94
N GLN A 507 -5.38 22.55 -11.00
CA GLN A 507 -5.51 21.87 -9.70
C GLN A 507 -6.55 22.57 -8.84
N VAL A 508 -7.24 21.79 -8.01
CA VAL A 508 -8.30 22.26 -7.12
C VAL A 508 -7.73 22.42 -5.72
N VAL A 509 -7.93 23.58 -5.12
CA VAL A 509 -7.54 23.91 -3.75
C VAL A 509 -8.79 24.26 -2.93
N GLN A 510 -8.81 23.84 -1.68
CA GLN A 510 -9.68 24.35 -0.63
C GLN A 510 -8.79 24.81 0.52
N ILE A 511 -9.02 26.00 1.07
CA ILE A 511 -8.31 26.55 2.22
C ILE A 511 -9.33 26.81 3.33
N PHE A 512 -9.08 26.28 4.52
CA PHE A 512 -9.97 26.38 5.68
C PHE A 512 -9.68 27.66 6.48
N ALA A 513 -9.81 28.79 5.80
CA ALA A 513 -9.58 30.12 6.35
C ALA A 513 -10.55 31.12 5.71
N SER A 514 -11.37 31.75 6.55
CA SER A 514 -12.35 32.74 6.14
C SER A 514 -11.78 34.15 6.02
N HIS A 515 -10.54 34.37 6.46
CA HIS A 515 -9.87 35.67 6.45
C HIS A 515 -8.44 35.60 5.91
N ILE A 516 -7.96 36.76 5.43
CA ILE A 516 -6.59 37.02 5.01
C ILE A 516 -6.03 38.24 5.76
N THR A 517 -4.71 38.41 5.73
CA THR A 517 -4.04 39.65 6.14
C THR A 517 -3.67 40.45 4.88
N PRO A 518 -4.45 41.49 4.49
CA PRO A 518 -4.20 42.26 3.28
C PRO A 518 -2.84 42.93 3.30
N LEU A 519 -2.23 43.06 2.12
CA LEU A 519 -0.90 43.62 1.94
C LEU A 519 -0.94 45.06 1.47
N ASP A 520 0.06 45.84 1.83
CA ASP A 520 0.36 47.14 1.26
C ASP A 520 1.12 47.02 -0.08
N LYS A 521 1.56 48.15 -0.63
CA LYS A 521 2.29 48.21 -1.91
C LYS A 521 3.69 47.57 -1.82
N GLN A 522 4.23 47.41 -0.62
CA GLN A 522 5.51 46.78 -0.32
C GLN A 522 5.34 45.28 0.02
N HIS A 523 4.14 44.73 -0.15
CA HIS A 523 3.78 43.34 0.19
C HIS A 523 3.91 43.03 1.69
N ILE A 524 3.78 44.04 2.55
CA ILE A 524 3.74 43.90 4.01
C ILE A 524 2.28 43.89 4.47
N PRO A 525 1.87 43.02 5.41
CA PRO A 525 0.54 43.09 6.00
C PRO A 525 0.23 44.47 6.57
N THR A 526 -1.00 44.94 6.39
CA THR A 526 -1.42 46.26 6.91
C THR A 526 -1.81 46.25 8.39
N GLY A 527 -1.76 45.07 9.04
CA GLY A 527 -2.35 44.84 10.35
C GLY A 527 -3.86 44.51 10.31
N ILE A 528 -4.52 44.68 9.16
CA ILE A 528 -5.95 44.37 9.00
C ILE A 528 -6.14 42.85 8.80
N ILE A 529 -7.24 42.30 9.32
CA ILE A 529 -7.73 40.95 9.01
C ILE A 529 -9.06 41.11 8.28
N SER A 530 -9.15 40.61 7.03
CA SER A 530 -10.31 40.85 6.16
C SER A 530 -10.90 39.55 5.61
N PRO A 531 -12.23 39.47 5.43
CA PRO A 531 -12.89 38.26 4.97
C PRO A 531 -12.55 37.95 3.50
N VAL A 532 -12.46 36.67 3.16
CA VAL A 532 -12.19 36.21 1.78
C VAL A 532 -13.45 36.16 0.93
N LYS A 533 -14.64 36.09 1.55
CA LYS A 533 -15.93 35.94 0.87
C LYS A 533 -16.11 37.06 -0.17
N ASN A 534 -16.56 36.68 -1.37
CA ASN A 534 -16.75 37.58 -2.52
C ASN A 534 -15.47 38.24 -3.06
N THR A 535 -14.29 37.76 -2.68
CA THR A 535 -13.00 38.19 -3.25
C THR A 535 -12.39 37.10 -4.15
N PRO A 536 -11.34 37.40 -4.94
CA PRO A 536 -10.58 36.36 -5.63
C PRO A 536 -9.92 35.35 -4.70
N TYR A 537 -9.74 35.67 -3.41
CA TYR A 537 -9.14 34.82 -2.37
C TYR A 537 -10.12 33.80 -1.74
N ASP A 538 -11.37 33.72 -2.19
CA ASP A 538 -12.36 32.77 -1.64
C ASP A 538 -12.10 31.32 -2.09
N PHE A 539 -11.33 30.59 -1.29
CA PHE A 539 -11.09 29.14 -1.39
C PHE A 539 -11.78 28.32 -0.27
N LEU A 540 -12.79 28.88 0.40
CA LEU A 540 -13.54 28.17 1.46
C LEU A 540 -14.21 26.89 0.94
N LYS A 541 -14.57 26.90 -0.35
CA LYS A 541 -15.00 25.72 -1.10
C LYS A 541 -13.91 25.31 -2.10
N PRO A 542 -13.83 24.02 -2.48
CA PRO A 542 -12.88 23.57 -3.50
C PRO A 542 -13.02 24.35 -4.81
N ARG A 543 -11.93 24.97 -5.27
CA ARG A 543 -11.89 25.74 -6.54
C ARG A 543 -10.58 25.51 -7.28
N LYS A 544 -10.62 25.60 -8.61
CA LYS A 544 -9.39 25.58 -9.41
C LYS A 544 -8.53 26.81 -9.09
N VAL A 545 -7.23 26.64 -8.94
CA VAL A 545 -6.28 27.74 -8.69
C VAL A 545 -6.46 28.85 -9.74
N GLY A 546 -6.52 28.49 -11.02
CA GLY A 546 -6.64 29.43 -12.12
C GLY A 546 -8.02 30.10 -12.27
N SER A 547 -9.04 29.69 -11.52
CA SER A 547 -10.43 30.17 -11.77
C SER A 547 -10.65 31.67 -11.53
N ARG A 548 -9.77 32.31 -10.75
CA ARG A 548 -9.83 33.74 -10.41
C ARG A 548 -8.46 34.40 -10.40
N ILE A 549 -7.41 33.69 -10.85
CA ILE A 549 -6.03 34.18 -10.74
C ILE A 549 -5.81 35.46 -11.56
N ASP A 550 -6.52 35.61 -12.68
CA ASP A 550 -6.44 36.79 -13.56
C ASP A 550 -6.94 38.09 -12.89
N LYS A 551 -7.63 37.98 -11.75
CA LYS A 551 -8.06 39.14 -10.94
C LYS A 551 -6.98 39.60 -9.96
N ILE A 552 -5.88 38.87 -9.85
CA ILE A 552 -4.77 39.15 -8.95
C ILE A 552 -3.52 39.40 -9.80
N GLN A 553 -2.85 40.52 -9.56
CA GLN A 553 -1.62 40.85 -10.26
C GLN A 553 -0.54 39.79 -9.96
N ASN A 554 -0.01 39.16 -11.01
CA ASN A 554 1.06 38.13 -10.97
C ASN A 554 0.72 36.79 -10.29
N GLY A 555 -0.45 36.62 -9.67
CA GLY A 555 -0.87 35.40 -8.98
C GLY A 555 -0.96 35.53 -7.46
N TYR A 556 -1.36 34.46 -6.77
CA TYR A 556 -1.54 34.52 -5.32
C TYR A 556 -0.18 34.58 -4.60
N ASP A 557 -0.10 35.47 -3.62
CA ASP A 557 0.97 35.54 -2.62
C ASP A 557 0.37 36.22 -1.37
N ILE A 558 -0.39 35.47 -0.56
CA ILE A 558 -1.09 36.05 0.58
C ILE A 558 -1.22 35.09 1.78
N ASN A 559 -1.18 35.65 2.98
CA ASN A 559 -1.38 34.91 4.22
C ASN A 559 -2.88 34.82 4.56
N TYR A 560 -3.34 33.59 4.79
CA TYR A 560 -4.66 33.27 5.29
C TYR A 560 -4.61 33.05 6.81
N ALA A 561 -5.59 33.60 7.53
CA ALA A 561 -5.79 33.36 8.96
C ALA A 561 -6.72 32.14 9.14
N LEU A 562 -6.20 31.06 9.74
CA LEU A 562 -6.94 29.80 9.88
C LEU A 562 -8.06 29.93 10.91
N ASP A 563 -9.26 29.45 10.57
CA ASP A 563 -10.47 29.65 11.38
C ASP A 563 -10.50 28.80 12.66
N SER A 564 -9.91 27.61 12.60
CA SER A 564 -9.99 26.62 13.69
C SER A 564 -9.16 27.06 14.89
N THR A 565 -9.70 26.89 16.09
CA THR A 565 -8.96 27.06 17.36
C THR A 565 -8.31 25.78 17.84
N GLU A 566 -8.48 24.67 17.10
CA GLU A 566 -7.87 23.38 17.45
C GLU A 566 -6.34 23.49 17.47
N LYS A 567 -5.72 22.65 18.30
CA LYS A 567 -4.26 22.56 18.35
C LYS A 567 -3.67 22.18 17.00
N MET A 568 -4.32 21.28 16.26
CA MET A 568 -3.88 20.80 14.94
C MET A 568 -4.97 21.08 13.90
N LYS A 569 -4.92 22.27 13.30
CA LYS A 569 -5.93 22.82 12.41
C LYS A 569 -5.87 22.13 11.05
N HIS A 570 -7.02 21.91 10.43
CA HIS A 570 -7.08 21.57 9.01
C HIS A 570 -6.77 22.83 8.20
N VAL A 571 -5.76 22.77 7.33
CA VAL A 571 -5.20 23.95 6.64
C VAL A 571 -5.78 24.04 5.23
N ALA A 572 -5.55 23.01 4.43
CA ALA A 572 -5.94 22.99 3.03
C ALA A 572 -6.02 21.57 2.46
N ILE A 573 -6.80 21.42 1.40
CA ILE A 573 -6.81 20.24 0.53
C ILE A 573 -6.41 20.69 -0.88
N VAL A 574 -5.52 19.94 -1.52
CA VAL A 574 -5.11 20.12 -2.92
C VAL A 574 -5.39 18.84 -3.69
N TYR A 575 -5.98 18.95 -4.87
CA TYR A 575 -6.33 17.83 -5.72
C TYR A 575 -5.94 18.10 -7.17
N ASP A 576 -5.24 17.15 -7.78
CA ASP A 576 -4.97 17.14 -9.21
C ASP A 576 -5.85 16.08 -9.90
N LYS A 577 -6.71 16.54 -10.82
CA LYS A 577 -7.65 15.66 -11.53
C LYS A 577 -6.96 14.65 -12.43
N ASN A 578 -5.85 15.05 -13.06
CA ASN A 578 -5.18 14.25 -14.08
C ASN A 578 -4.45 13.05 -13.47
N SER A 579 -3.77 13.25 -12.35
CA SER A 579 -3.09 12.18 -11.61
C SER A 579 -3.99 11.46 -10.61
N GLY A 580 -5.14 12.05 -10.25
CA GLY A 580 -6.02 11.57 -9.17
C GLY A 580 -5.44 11.78 -7.77
N ARG A 581 -4.24 12.36 -7.64
CA ARG A 581 -3.57 12.57 -6.34
C ARG A 581 -4.21 13.72 -5.58
N MET A 582 -4.28 13.54 -4.26
CA MET A 582 -4.79 14.51 -3.31
C MET A 582 -3.81 14.66 -2.14
N MET A 583 -3.68 15.88 -1.62
CA MET A 583 -2.91 16.22 -0.43
C MET A 583 -3.81 16.97 0.55
N ASP A 584 -3.92 16.47 1.78
CA ASP A 584 -4.55 17.12 2.94
C ASP A 584 -3.44 17.60 3.89
N ILE A 585 -3.53 18.84 4.33
CA ILE A 585 -2.57 19.47 5.24
C ILE A 585 -3.25 19.79 6.57
N LYS A 586 -2.64 19.36 7.67
CA LYS A 586 -2.93 19.86 9.01
C LYS A 586 -1.70 20.53 9.62
N ALA A 587 -1.89 21.57 10.43
CA ALA A 587 -0.79 22.23 11.13
C ALA A 587 -1.19 22.89 12.45
N THR A 588 -0.20 23.15 13.32
CA THR A 588 -0.42 23.89 14.56
C THR A 588 -0.37 25.41 14.40
N ALA A 589 0.21 25.90 13.31
CA ALA A 589 0.36 27.32 13.00
C ALA A 589 -1.00 28.07 12.94
N PRO A 590 -1.03 29.39 13.20
CA PRO A 590 -2.24 30.20 13.10
C PRO A 590 -2.58 30.62 11.67
N GLY A 591 -1.62 30.61 10.73
CA GLY A 591 -1.83 31.03 9.36
C GLY A 591 -1.17 30.11 8.32
N VAL A 592 -1.48 30.38 7.05
CA VAL A 592 -0.85 29.74 5.89
C VAL A 592 -0.62 30.74 4.77
N GLN A 593 0.62 30.86 4.28
CA GLN A 593 0.91 31.60 3.05
C GLN A 593 0.49 30.74 1.86
N PHE A 594 -0.37 31.27 1.01
CA PHE A 594 -0.70 30.69 -0.28
C PHE A 594 0.02 31.46 -1.39
N TYR A 595 0.99 30.81 -2.02
CA TYR A 595 1.82 31.39 -3.07
C TYR A 595 1.81 30.52 -4.33
N THR A 596 1.63 31.09 -5.52
CA THR A 596 1.55 30.34 -6.79
C THR A 596 2.81 30.41 -7.65
N ALA A 597 4.00 30.40 -7.03
CA ALA A 597 5.27 30.33 -7.76
C ALA A 597 5.44 31.43 -8.83
N ASN A 598 4.90 32.62 -8.56
CA ASN A 598 4.77 33.73 -9.50
C ASN A 598 6.10 34.17 -10.13
N TRP A 599 7.22 33.95 -9.41
CA TRP A 599 8.56 34.42 -9.77
C TRP A 599 9.52 33.30 -10.20
N VAL A 600 9.01 32.08 -10.39
CA VAL A 600 9.80 30.97 -10.95
C VAL A 600 9.83 31.11 -12.47
N ILE A 601 10.80 31.86 -13.00
CA ILE A 601 10.89 32.18 -14.43
C ILE A 601 12.05 31.40 -15.04
N ASN A 602 11.78 30.63 -16.11
CA ASN A 602 12.81 29.88 -16.86
C ASN A 602 13.80 29.11 -15.98
N THR A 603 13.33 28.56 -14.85
CA THR A 603 14.21 27.93 -13.86
C THR A 603 14.40 26.47 -14.20
N LYS A 604 15.63 26.10 -14.62
CA LYS A 604 15.97 24.69 -14.86
C LYS A 604 15.99 23.93 -13.54
N GLY A 605 15.07 22.99 -13.39
CA GLY A 605 14.91 22.14 -12.23
C GLY A 605 15.27 20.69 -12.49
N LYS A 606 14.66 19.79 -11.70
CA LYS A 606 14.87 18.35 -11.75
C LYS A 606 14.73 17.78 -13.16
N VAL A 607 15.62 16.86 -13.51
CA VAL A 607 15.70 16.13 -14.78
C VAL A 607 15.70 17.08 -15.97
N GLY A 608 16.28 18.28 -15.79
CA GLY A 608 16.36 19.31 -16.82
C GLY A 608 15.04 19.98 -17.20
N TYR A 609 13.94 19.72 -16.49
CA TYR A 609 12.66 20.37 -16.75
C TYR A 609 12.74 21.86 -16.42
N VAL A 610 12.23 22.73 -17.28
CA VAL A 610 12.26 24.18 -17.08
C VAL A 610 10.95 24.62 -16.45
N TYR A 611 11.00 25.00 -15.17
CA TYR A 611 9.85 25.55 -14.45
C TYR A 611 9.57 26.99 -14.90
N GLN A 612 8.28 27.26 -15.08
CA GLN A 612 7.70 28.55 -15.43
C GLN A 612 6.79 29.09 -14.32
N PRO A 613 6.33 30.35 -14.38
CA PRO A 613 5.38 30.87 -13.40
C PRO A 613 4.18 29.93 -13.25
N HIS A 614 3.74 29.74 -12.00
CA HIS A 614 2.65 28.83 -11.65
C HIS A 614 2.94 27.34 -11.89
N SER A 615 4.20 26.92 -12.04
CA SER A 615 4.56 25.49 -12.06
C SER A 615 4.31 24.77 -10.73
N ALA A 616 4.04 25.53 -9.66
CA ALA A 616 3.73 25.00 -8.35
C ALA A 616 2.82 25.95 -7.55
N LEU A 617 2.29 25.44 -6.45
CA LEU A 617 1.77 26.23 -5.35
C LEU A 617 2.50 25.90 -4.04
N CYS A 618 2.60 26.88 -3.14
CA CYS A 618 3.15 26.74 -1.80
C CYS A 618 2.03 26.99 -0.78
N LEU A 619 2.05 26.21 0.28
CA LEU A 619 1.12 26.30 1.42
C LEU A 619 1.97 26.29 2.70
N GLU A 620 2.58 27.44 2.97
CA GLU A 620 3.55 27.60 4.06
C GLU A 620 2.80 27.88 5.35
N THR A 621 2.65 26.87 6.21
CA THR A 621 1.99 27.03 7.50
C THR A 621 2.91 27.81 8.44
N GLN A 622 2.44 28.95 8.97
CA GLN A 622 3.30 29.90 9.68
C GLN A 622 2.51 30.83 10.62
N GLY A 623 3.21 31.58 11.47
CA GLY A 623 2.71 32.80 12.09
C GLY A 623 2.47 33.90 11.05
N PHE A 624 1.62 34.88 11.36
CA PHE A 624 1.31 35.95 10.41
C PHE A 624 2.57 36.74 10.06
N PRO A 625 2.80 37.07 8.76
CA PRO A 625 3.92 37.91 8.38
C PRO A 625 3.87 39.25 9.13
N ASP A 626 5.03 39.80 9.43
CA ASP A 626 5.20 41.06 10.16
C ASP A 626 4.51 41.16 11.53
N ALA A 627 4.13 40.04 12.16
CA ALA A 627 3.48 40.04 13.49
C ALA A 627 4.30 40.73 14.59
N VAL A 628 5.61 40.90 14.40
CA VAL A 628 6.48 41.66 15.32
C VAL A 628 6.15 43.16 15.35
N ASN A 629 5.54 43.69 14.29
CA ASN A 629 5.16 45.09 14.14
C ASN A 629 3.64 45.31 14.24
N HIS A 630 2.85 44.24 14.41
CA HIS A 630 1.40 44.29 14.55
C HIS A 630 0.94 43.67 15.87
N PRO A 631 0.75 44.47 16.94
CA PRO A 631 0.35 43.98 18.26
C PRO A 631 -0.97 43.20 18.29
N ASN A 632 -1.84 43.41 17.29
CA ASN A 632 -3.10 42.70 17.14
C ASN A 632 -2.96 41.32 16.47
N PHE A 633 -1.79 40.96 15.95
CA PHE A 633 -1.52 39.63 15.41
C PHE A 633 -1.05 38.67 16.51
N PRO A 634 -1.23 37.35 16.33
CA PRO A 634 -0.68 36.36 17.25
C PRO A 634 0.84 36.53 17.38
N SER A 635 1.32 36.66 18.62
CA SER A 635 2.74 36.90 18.89
C SER A 635 3.61 35.74 18.41
N THR A 636 4.75 36.09 17.81
CA THR A 636 5.82 35.16 17.40
C THR A 636 7.03 35.24 18.34
N ILE A 637 6.94 35.98 19.46
CA ILE A 637 8.06 36.15 20.39
C ILE A 637 8.23 34.93 21.29
N VAL A 638 9.44 34.37 21.32
CA VAL A 638 9.84 33.29 22.21
C VAL A 638 10.80 33.83 23.25
N THR A 639 10.47 33.66 24.53
CA THR A 639 11.31 34.04 25.67
C THR A 639 12.16 32.85 26.15
N PRO A 640 13.32 33.07 26.78
CA PRO A 640 14.05 32.02 27.47
C PRO A 640 13.16 31.20 28.41
N GLY A 641 13.40 29.89 28.48
CA GLY A 641 12.59 28.94 29.25
C GLY A 641 11.31 28.45 28.55
N LYS A 642 10.80 29.15 27.53
CA LYS A 642 9.67 28.69 26.71
C LYS A 642 10.16 27.95 25.45
N SER A 643 9.44 26.90 25.05
CA SER A 643 9.76 26.14 23.83
C SER A 643 8.78 26.49 22.72
N TYR A 644 9.29 26.77 21.53
CA TYR A 644 8.50 26.84 20.30
C TYR A 644 8.34 25.45 19.72
N VAL A 645 7.11 25.08 19.34
CA VAL A 645 6.82 23.86 18.60
C VAL A 645 5.81 24.15 17.50
N HIS A 646 6.18 23.84 16.27
CA HIS A 646 5.27 23.91 15.12
C HIS A 646 5.27 22.55 14.42
N SER A 647 4.09 21.94 14.32
CA SER A 647 3.93 20.62 13.67
C SER A 647 3.05 20.75 12.44
N VAL A 648 3.44 20.05 11.38
CA VAL A 648 2.72 19.92 10.11
C VAL A 648 2.56 18.44 9.78
N LEU A 649 1.39 18.07 9.29
CA LEU A 649 1.09 16.72 8.80
C LEU A 649 0.50 16.82 7.40
N TYR A 650 1.22 16.25 6.44
CA TYR A 650 0.76 16.03 5.07
C TYR A 650 0.21 14.61 4.96
N THR A 651 -1.01 14.46 4.46
CA THR A 651 -1.62 13.17 4.14
C THR A 651 -1.90 13.12 2.65
N PHE A 652 -1.27 12.17 1.95
CA PHE A 652 -1.49 11.94 0.54
C PHE A 652 -2.48 10.80 0.33
N SER A 653 -3.30 10.91 -0.71
CA SER A 653 -4.24 9.86 -1.10
C SER A 653 -4.57 9.94 -2.59
N ILE A 654 -5.31 8.95 -3.11
CA ILE A 654 -5.90 8.98 -4.44
C ILE A 654 -7.40 9.15 -4.30
N LYS A 655 -7.95 10.18 -4.94
CA LYS A 655 -9.41 10.38 -4.99
C LYS A 655 -9.96 9.42 -6.05
N LYS A 656 -10.74 8.43 -5.60
CA LYS A 656 -11.47 7.53 -6.50
C LYS A 656 -12.62 8.30 -7.15
N TYR A 657 -12.79 8.11 -8.45
CA TYR A 657 -13.97 8.58 -9.17
C TYR A 657 -15.21 7.81 -8.75
#